data_AF-A0A847GUT0-F1
#
_entry.id   AF-A0A847GUT0-F1
#
_cell.length_a   1.000
_cell.length_b   1.000
_cell.length_c   1.000
_cell.angle_alpha   90.00
_cell.angle_beta   90.00
_cell.angle_gamma   90.00
#
_symmetry.space_group_name_H-M   'P 1'
#
loop_
_entity.id
_entity.type
_entity.pdbx_description
1 polymer ?
#
loop_
_entity_poly.entity_id
_entity_poly.type
_entity_poly.pdbx_seq_one_letter_code
_entity_poly.pdbx_strand_id
1 'polypeptide(L)'
;MFQTRPSAFLLLAAVSILAAVVPAATARGQAEAGGGTAQAADDHGAYVRLQGDQCVIGNAALERTLCLAGRKVRTTAIRNQLAKQTIPLDSAELALTVNDTTVLTAADLTLRDQHTQALDRGAKRLVLTLDHEPLGIEVQLRYEVRPDVPWLRKVLAVRAVGQTRPLLNRIEVEQFATDAACDLGGLGQPVFIAGSVFTGLEYPAAQNQARENVQAKAPAPRFSVALSHLPGKRLTPAFLESKPAVLGVAAAGAVERGFADYLAAIRIPPRTHVHYNSWYDIRQKDMSTEAFLQTFAGFRKNLCDKYGVRLDSFVPDDGWQDRQSLWEINRTLFPNGFAELSAGLKAGGSSLGLWHPLTAVEGNLDMAWCREHGYETNPAGSHVCLSAPKHNAQLREVMTRHIKQYGITYFKHDFNSFSCDAEGHGHLPASAYGFEANVDAYLEMLKLFKQVNPDIFLNCTGGMWLSPWWLMYCDTVWRGASDTGYERAHPFVDQRAQAISYVDGVLYDNFLKHRYQFPVSALMVHGIVYGRLHMLGGRGEALESWTDNAVWSMCLGLMMKELYLTPSLLSDDHWDVLGKTLRWAEANKDTLVATQMLPGNPHLGQVTGYKHAVGDRTIVFVRNPSLRPQTAAFDLAPPEGNRARRLVEIVYPYRQVLARDADPAQPVEIVLAPNEMLAVEASPAAELRRPVVAGCRYALVSESSKEVVFDLIGAGGEQVAAHVSAPVEIAEILVDGAPQPGRHGREATLSVTLPPAPQSLHIEDVSGTAAPLHNAVRITLPEGSRDGRFFLVCENAASVLPLSPLTVNGRAAETGLLSGDRWKTFRVPLQERVSTVAWEVQVSARPKTPFATRSFVMSSYAAARRPLGVQRITVRLAEALGPASPALPTPLATLHTELLPVQAPREITTTPPGGLPTISAAELKTIKAARLHLAVFGANPEERYADKPVTLNGVTIGTLPPNVRHRTDLWVERTMEIPPEMLTALAAENVLVVANCGGDSFKFGDVALAVQLPDGSWVESDRAETVYCSCGSGWPHYEGTVFPDSTKSPAIQVTLPVKK
;
A
#
# COMPACT_ATOMS: atom_id res chain seq x y z
N MET A 1 3.99 28.59 60.76
CA MET A 1 5.33 28.82 61.33
C MET A 1 6.35 28.49 60.26
N PHE A 2 6.88 29.53 59.62
CA PHE A 2 8.30 29.91 59.68
C PHE A 2 9.19 28.92 58.92
N GLN A 3 9.56 29.25 57.68
CA GLN A 3 10.87 29.85 57.30
C GLN A 3 11.92 28.72 57.16
N THR A 4 12.74 28.60 56.11
CA THR A 4 13.42 29.60 55.28
C THR A 4 14.16 28.90 54.13
N ARG A 5 14.14 29.47 52.92
CA ARG A 5 15.21 29.36 51.90
C ARG A 5 16.44 30.18 52.37
N PRO A 6 17.67 30.01 51.84
CA PRO A 6 18.12 30.66 50.58
C PRO A 6 19.08 29.79 49.71
N SER A 7 19.05 29.88 48.36
CA SER A 7 19.94 30.69 47.45
C SER A 7 21.40 30.18 47.40
N ALA A 8 22.15 30.06 46.30
CA ALA A 8 22.17 30.81 45.04
C ALA A 8 23.05 30.14 43.95
N PHE A 9 22.62 30.27 42.69
CA PHE A 9 23.36 30.68 41.48
C PHE A 9 24.83 30.27 41.24
N LEU A 10 25.09 29.61 40.09
CA LEU A 10 25.88 30.22 39.01
C LEU A 10 25.67 29.51 37.66
N LEU A 11 25.46 30.34 36.62
CA LEU A 11 25.48 30.02 35.19
C LEU A 11 26.83 29.40 34.77
N LEU A 12 26.81 28.48 33.81
CA LEU A 12 27.51 28.69 32.53
C LEU A 12 26.98 27.76 31.43
N ALA A 13 26.78 28.38 30.27
CA ALA A 13 26.27 27.82 29.04
C ALA A 13 27.28 26.88 28.35
N ALA A 14 26.76 25.86 27.67
CA ALA A 14 27.39 25.30 26.48
C ALA A 14 26.29 24.85 25.51
N VAL A 15 25.96 25.76 24.61
CA VAL A 15 25.24 25.50 23.36
C VAL A 15 26.23 24.81 22.43
N SER A 16 25.87 23.66 21.87
CA SER A 16 26.55 23.12 20.68
C SER A 16 25.52 22.86 19.60
N ILE A 17 25.63 23.71 18.59
CA ILE A 17 24.96 23.72 17.30
C ILE A 17 25.47 22.53 16.49
N LEU A 18 24.55 21.78 15.86
CA LEU A 18 24.84 21.06 14.62
C LEU A 18 23.60 21.12 13.74
N ALA A 19 23.58 22.16 12.90
CA ALA A 19 22.67 22.32 11.79
C ALA A 19 23.47 22.14 10.49
N ALA A 20 22.85 21.41 9.56
CA ALA A 20 22.98 21.47 8.10
C ALA A 20 24.38 21.29 7.47
N VAL A 21 24.52 20.24 6.66
CA VAL A 21 25.41 20.22 5.51
C VAL A 21 24.54 20.06 4.26
N VAL A 22 24.31 21.16 3.56
CA VAL A 22 23.88 21.23 2.16
C VAL A 22 25.09 21.76 1.39
N PRO A 23 25.62 21.09 0.36
CA PRO A 23 26.79 21.60 -0.34
C PRO A 23 26.37 22.68 -1.36
N ALA A 24 26.79 23.92 -1.10
CA ALA A 24 26.75 25.01 -2.06
C ALA A 24 27.95 24.91 -3.01
N ALA A 25 27.70 24.84 -4.32
CA ALA A 25 28.73 24.92 -5.35
C ALA A 25 29.13 26.39 -5.57
N THR A 26 30.39 26.73 -5.29
CA THR A 26 30.98 28.04 -5.61
C THR A 26 31.86 27.93 -6.85
N ALA A 27 31.51 28.64 -7.93
CA ALA A 27 32.42 28.95 -9.03
C ALA A 27 32.72 30.46 -9.01
N ARG A 28 33.98 30.82 -8.77
CA ARG A 28 34.49 32.20 -8.91
C ARG A 28 35.06 32.38 -10.32
N GLY A 29 34.58 33.40 -11.02
CA GLY A 29 35.22 33.94 -12.23
C GLY A 29 35.20 35.47 -12.14
N GLN A 30 36.38 36.07 -12.20
CA GLN A 30 36.60 37.53 -12.22
C GLN A 30 36.22 38.09 -13.59
N ALA A 31 35.56 39.25 -13.63
CA ALA A 31 35.59 40.17 -14.78
C ALA A 31 35.34 41.62 -14.33
N GLU A 32 35.96 42.52 -15.09
CA GLU A 32 36.31 43.91 -14.80
C GLU A 32 35.16 44.94 -14.88
N ALA A 33 35.48 46.14 -14.40
CA ALA A 33 34.62 47.30 -14.26
C ALA A 33 34.14 47.94 -15.58
N GLY A 34 32.88 48.40 -15.58
CA GLY A 34 32.32 49.31 -16.57
C GLY A 34 31.04 49.95 -16.02
N GLY A 35 31.02 51.28 -15.87
CA GLY A 35 29.95 52.04 -15.24
C GLY A 35 28.71 52.25 -16.12
N GLY A 36 27.54 52.31 -15.47
CA GLY A 36 26.27 52.69 -16.09
C GLY A 36 25.11 52.49 -15.11
N THR A 37 24.53 53.57 -14.63
CA THR A 37 23.49 53.63 -13.60
C THR A 37 22.13 53.10 -14.09
N ALA A 38 21.67 51.99 -13.50
CA ALA A 38 20.26 51.69 -13.24
C ALA A 38 20.19 50.70 -12.08
N GLN A 39 19.37 51.03 -11.08
CA GLN A 39 19.29 50.38 -9.77
C GLN A 39 18.65 48.99 -9.86
N ALA A 40 19.44 47.98 -10.24
CA ALA A 40 19.13 46.57 -10.03
C ALA A 40 19.84 46.14 -8.75
N ALA A 41 19.16 46.26 -7.61
CA ALA A 41 19.66 45.74 -6.35
C ALA A 41 19.63 44.20 -6.38
N ASP A 42 20.78 43.59 -6.11
CA ASP A 42 20.91 42.23 -5.59
C ASP A 42 19.88 42.00 -4.48
N ASP A 43 18.91 41.12 -4.73
CA ASP A 43 17.86 40.79 -3.77
C ASP A 43 17.79 39.26 -3.67
N HIS A 44 18.81 38.66 -3.05
CA HIS A 44 18.84 37.23 -2.71
C HIS A 44 17.87 36.85 -1.57
N GLY A 45 17.01 37.78 -1.12
CA GLY A 45 16.05 37.60 -0.04
C GLY A 45 14.59 37.45 -0.51
N ALA A 46 13.69 37.27 0.45
CA ALA A 46 12.24 37.39 0.23
C ALA A 46 11.86 38.87 0.12
N TYR A 47 11.01 39.22 -0.86
CA TYR A 47 10.65 40.61 -1.14
C TYR A 47 9.17 40.78 -1.52
N VAL A 48 8.70 42.02 -1.36
CA VAL A 48 7.44 42.53 -1.87
C VAL A 48 7.75 43.85 -2.58
N ARG A 49 7.43 43.94 -3.87
CA ARG A 49 7.69 45.11 -4.72
C ARG A 49 6.38 45.68 -5.23
N LEU A 50 6.22 47.00 -5.09
CA LEU A 50 5.05 47.74 -5.54
C LEU A 50 5.46 48.72 -6.63
N GLN A 51 4.79 48.64 -7.78
CA GLN A 51 4.99 49.55 -8.91
C GLN A 51 3.61 49.91 -9.51
N GLY A 52 3.10 51.09 -9.17
CA GLY A 52 1.74 51.50 -9.53
C GLY A 52 0.70 50.49 -9.01
N ASP A 53 -0.15 50.01 -9.91
CA ASP A 53 -1.19 49.01 -9.62
C ASP A 53 -0.67 47.56 -9.62
N GLN A 54 0.64 47.33 -9.77
CA GLN A 54 1.23 45.99 -9.77
C GLN A 54 1.98 45.73 -8.46
N CYS A 55 1.72 44.56 -7.86
CA CYS A 55 2.42 44.06 -6.69
C CYS A 55 3.07 42.72 -7.01
N VAL A 56 4.35 42.56 -6.72
CA VAL A 56 5.08 41.29 -6.88
C VAL A 56 5.57 40.83 -5.52
N ILE A 57 5.22 39.61 -5.14
CA ILE A 57 5.77 38.93 -3.96
C ILE A 57 6.57 37.71 -4.41
N GLY A 58 7.78 37.54 -3.91
CA GLY A 58 8.65 36.47 -4.36
C GLY A 58 9.95 36.34 -3.60
N ASN A 59 10.79 35.43 -4.10
CA ASN A 59 12.16 35.18 -3.68
C ASN A 59 13.00 34.79 -4.91
N ALA A 60 14.16 34.15 -4.70
CA ALA A 60 15.04 33.72 -5.79
C ALA A 60 14.46 32.60 -6.68
N ALA A 61 13.49 31.83 -6.20
CA ALA A 61 12.94 30.68 -6.90
C ALA A 61 11.58 30.95 -7.58
N LEU A 62 10.72 31.77 -6.97
CA LEU A 62 9.40 32.08 -7.50
C LEU A 62 8.96 33.52 -7.27
N GLU A 63 8.10 34.01 -8.17
CA GLU A 63 7.36 35.27 -8.04
C GLU A 63 5.87 35.04 -8.31
N ARG A 64 5.02 35.69 -7.52
CA ARG A 64 3.59 35.86 -7.79
C ARG A 64 3.31 37.32 -8.07
N THR A 65 2.66 37.58 -9.21
CA THR A 65 2.30 38.94 -9.64
C THR A 65 0.81 39.18 -9.43
N LEU A 66 0.48 40.24 -8.70
CA LEU A 66 -0.87 40.71 -8.45
C LEU A 66 -1.11 42.06 -9.15
N CYS A 67 -2.34 42.25 -9.62
CA CYS A 67 -2.88 43.52 -10.09
C CYS A 67 -3.89 44.04 -9.04
N LEU A 68 -3.71 45.30 -8.66
CA LEU A 68 -4.46 46.03 -7.62
C LEU A 68 -5.32 47.18 -8.21
N ALA A 69 -5.43 47.23 -9.54
CA ALA A 69 -6.09 48.31 -10.27
C ALA A 69 -7.57 48.45 -9.87
N GLY A 70 -8.06 49.69 -9.78
CA GLY A 70 -9.45 49.96 -9.42
C GLY A 70 -9.85 49.46 -8.04
N ARG A 71 -8.89 49.28 -7.12
CA ARG A 71 -9.09 48.71 -5.77
C ARG A 71 -9.60 47.26 -5.80
N LYS A 72 -9.27 46.50 -6.85
CA LYS A 72 -9.58 45.07 -6.98
C LYS A 72 -8.29 44.26 -6.97
N VAL A 73 -8.31 43.08 -6.38
CA VAL A 73 -7.14 42.22 -6.27
C VAL A 73 -7.30 41.02 -7.20
N ARG A 74 -6.29 40.75 -8.03
CA ARG A 74 -6.19 39.51 -8.80
C ARG A 74 -4.75 39.13 -9.08
N THR A 75 -4.45 37.84 -9.05
CA THR A 75 -3.17 37.30 -9.51
C THR A 75 -3.19 37.17 -11.03
N THR A 76 -2.20 37.72 -11.71
CA THR A 76 -2.11 37.70 -13.18
C THR A 76 -1.06 36.72 -13.70
N ALA A 77 -0.06 36.37 -12.88
CA ALA A 77 0.97 35.42 -13.27
C ALA A 77 1.70 34.80 -12.08
N ILE A 78 2.18 33.58 -12.29
CA ILE A 78 3.20 32.92 -11.47
C ILE A 78 4.46 32.78 -12.32
N ARG A 79 5.61 33.18 -11.80
CA ARG A 79 6.91 32.97 -12.45
C ARG A 79 7.72 31.97 -11.64
N ASN A 80 8.06 30.87 -12.29
CA ASN A 80 9.00 29.88 -11.79
C ASN A 80 10.40 30.21 -12.34
N GLN A 81 11.28 30.73 -11.49
CA GLN A 81 12.64 31.10 -11.88
C GLN A 81 13.52 29.86 -12.11
N LEU A 82 13.22 28.74 -11.45
CA LEU A 82 13.96 27.47 -11.60
C LEU A 82 13.74 26.85 -12.98
N ALA A 83 12.53 26.96 -13.52
CA ALA A 83 12.17 26.50 -14.87
C ALA A 83 12.27 27.60 -15.93
N LYS A 84 12.58 28.85 -15.55
CA LYS A 84 12.54 30.05 -16.42
C LYS A 84 11.19 30.19 -17.15
N GLN A 85 10.11 29.91 -16.45
CA GLN A 85 8.75 29.84 -17.00
C GLN A 85 7.83 30.84 -16.29
N THR A 86 7.01 31.53 -17.07
CA THR A 86 5.89 32.34 -16.55
C THR A 86 4.58 31.68 -16.95
N ILE A 87 3.69 31.48 -15.99
CA ILE A 87 2.36 30.91 -16.15
C ILE A 87 1.35 32.06 -16.00
N PRO A 88 0.73 32.54 -17.09
CA PRO A 88 -0.36 33.50 -17.02
C PRO A 88 -1.58 32.89 -16.36
N LEU A 89 -2.24 33.68 -15.51
CA LEU A 89 -3.45 33.29 -14.81
C LEU A 89 -4.57 34.30 -15.09
N ASP A 90 -5.78 33.77 -15.29
CA ASP A 90 -7.03 34.53 -15.12
C ASP A 90 -7.61 34.17 -13.76
N SER A 91 -7.42 35.04 -12.75
CA SER A 91 -7.73 34.73 -11.36
C SER A 91 -8.87 35.57 -10.80
N ALA A 92 -9.83 34.89 -10.17
CA ALA A 92 -10.82 35.51 -9.27
C ALA A 92 -10.24 35.79 -7.87
N GLU A 93 -8.99 35.38 -7.65
CA GLU A 93 -8.21 35.39 -6.40
C GLU A 93 -8.78 34.52 -5.28
N LEU A 94 -10.08 34.60 -5.00
CA LEU A 94 -10.77 33.83 -3.98
C LEU A 94 -12.24 33.67 -4.36
N ALA A 95 -12.93 32.72 -3.74
CA ALA A 95 -14.39 32.70 -3.68
C ALA A 95 -14.89 32.34 -2.27
N LEU A 96 -15.88 33.08 -1.77
CA LEU A 96 -16.57 32.80 -0.52
C LEU A 96 -18.03 32.49 -0.82
N THR A 97 -18.51 31.30 -0.46
CA THR A 97 -19.95 31.04 -0.46
C THR A 97 -20.51 31.40 0.89
N VAL A 98 -21.39 32.40 0.93
CA VAL A 98 -22.02 32.93 2.13
C VAL A 98 -23.55 32.84 2.05
N ASN A 99 -24.18 32.63 3.21
CA ASN A 99 -25.63 32.47 3.33
C ASN A 99 -26.18 31.45 2.31
N ASP A 100 -25.51 30.30 2.27
CA ASP A 100 -25.80 29.10 1.46
C ASP A 100 -25.56 29.24 -0.05
N THR A 101 -25.91 30.37 -0.66
CA THR A 101 -25.93 30.51 -2.14
C THR A 101 -25.16 31.70 -2.68
N THR A 102 -24.90 32.74 -1.88
CA THR A 102 -24.24 33.96 -2.38
C THR A 102 -22.74 33.70 -2.53
N VAL A 103 -22.21 33.84 -3.74
CA VAL A 103 -20.77 33.70 -4.00
C VAL A 103 -20.14 35.07 -4.15
N LEU A 104 -19.13 35.36 -3.33
CA LEU A 104 -18.32 36.58 -3.39
C LEU A 104 -16.93 36.23 -3.88
N THR A 105 -16.45 36.93 -4.90
CA THR A 105 -15.06 36.86 -5.37
C THR A 105 -14.29 38.13 -4.97
N ALA A 106 -12.99 38.19 -5.27
CA ALA A 106 -12.25 39.44 -5.09
C ALA A 106 -12.77 40.60 -5.96
N ALA A 107 -13.52 40.31 -7.04
CA ALA A 107 -14.19 41.34 -7.84
C ALA A 107 -15.36 42.01 -7.09
N ASP A 108 -15.98 41.32 -6.13
CA ASP A 108 -17.10 41.82 -5.32
C ASP A 108 -16.64 42.56 -4.05
N LEU A 109 -15.34 42.48 -3.75
CA LEU A 109 -14.67 43.04 -2.60
C LEU A 109 -13.91 44.32 -2.99
N THR A 110 -13.74 45.26 -2.06
CA THR A 110 -12.98 46.50 -2.30
C THR A 110 -11.73 46.54 -1.44
N LEU A 111 -10.56 46.65 -2.05
CA LEU A 111 -9.29 46.83 -1.34
C LEU A 111 -9.34 48.13 -0.52
N ARG A 112 -9.17 48.02 0.80
CA ARG A 112 -9.13 49.15 1.74
C ARG A 112 -7.72 49.46 2.21
N ASP A 113 -6.95 48.43 2.55
CA ASP A 113 -5.61 48.59 3.10
C ASP A 113 -4.63 47.59 2.50
N GLN A 114 -3.37 48.00 2.41
CA GLN A 114 -2.26 47.17 1.97
C GLN A 114 -1.03 47.52 2.80
N HIS A 115 -0.40 46.49 3.37
CA HIS A 115 0.88 46.66 4.03
C HIS A 115 1.73 45.38 3.97
N THR A 116 3.04 45.56 4.12
CA THR A 116 4.01 44.46 4.17
C THR A 116 4.58 44.34 5.58
N GLN A 117 4.62 43.13 6.10
CA GLN A 117 5.20 42.79 7.38
C GLN A 117 6.52 42.05 7.16
N ALA A 118 7.56 42.43 7.90
CA ALA A 118 8.74 41.61 8.06
C ALA A 118 8.45 40.55 9.13
N LEU A 119 8.76 39.29 8.82
CA LEU A 119 8.63 38.16 9.72
C LEU A 119 10.02 37.60 10.06
N ASP A 120 10.05 36.63 10.97
CA ASP A 120 11.29 35.99 11.41
C ASP A 120 12.08 35.39 10.24
N ARG A 121 13.40 35.32 10.41
CA ARG A 121 14.33 34.70 9.44
C ARG A 121 14.25 35.31 8.04
N GLY A 122 13.92 36.60 7.95
CA GLY A 122 13.87 37.34 6.69
C GLY A 122 12.64 37.06 5.83
N ALA A 123 11.65 36.33 6.35
CA ALA A 123 10.39 36.12 5.67
C ALA A 123 9.60 37.43 5.51
N LYS A 124 8.75 37.51 4.48
CA LYS A 124 7.88 38.65 4.21
C LYS A 124 6.44 38.19 4.12
N ARG A 125 5.54 39.02 4.66
CA ARG A 125 4.10 38.83 4.51
C ARG A 125 3.46 40.07 3.90
N LEU A 126 2.80 39.90 2.76
CA LEU A 126 1.90 40.90 2.19
C LEU A 126 0.50 40.68 2.75
N VAL A 127 -0.09 41.73 3.32
CA VAL A 127 -1.47 41.73 3.82
C VAL A 127 -2.29 42.72 2.99
N LEU A 128 -3.34 42.20 2.33
CA LEU A 128 -4.33 43.00 1.62
C LEU A 128 -5.65 42.87 2.36
N THR A 129 -6.22 43.98 2.83
CA THR A 129 -7.50 44.00 3.53
C THR A 129 -8.59 44.48 2.57
N LEU A 130 -9.60 43.65 2.36
CA LEU A 130 -10.71 43.92 1.47
C LEU A 130 -12.03 43.86 2.23
N ASP A 131 -12.96 44.74 1.86
CA ASP A 131 -14.28 44.83 2.47
C ASP A 131 -15.38 44.55 1.46
N HIS A 132 -16.39 43.80 1.89
CA HIS A 132 -17.69 43.72 1.24
C HIS A 132 -18.72 44.39 2.15
N GLU A 133 -18.89 45.70 1.94
CA GLU A 133 -19.76 46.57 2.74
C GLU A 133 -21.22 46.06 2.83
N PRO A 134 -21.87 45.58 1.75
CA PRO A 134 -23.27 45.16 1.81
C PRO A 134 -23.57 44.04 2.82
N LEU A 135 -22.64 43.09 3.01
CA LEU A 135 -22.79 42.02 4.01
C LEU A 135 -21.99 42.27 5.29
N GLY A 136 -21.23 43.38 5.35
CA GLY A 136 -20.34 43.69 6.47
C GLY A 136 -19.27 42.62 6.67
N ILE A 137 -18.58 42.22 5.60
CA ILE A 137 -17.51 41.20 5.65
C ILE A 137 -16.16 41.88 5.40
N GLU A 138 -15.18 41.60 6.25
CA GLU A 138 -13.78 41.95 6.01
C GLU A 138 -12.98 40.66 5.73
N VAL A 139 -12.16 40.69 4.68
CA VAL A 139 -11.27 39.61 4.26
C VAL A 139 -9.84 40.14 4.23
N GLN A 140 -8.91 39.45 4.90
CA GLN A 140 -7.48 39.66 4.72
C GLN A 140 -6.90 38.55 3.85
N LEU A 141 -6.32 38.93 2.71
CA LEU A 141 -5.44 38.06 1.93
C LEU A 141 -4.03 38.20 2.50
N ARG A 142 -3.46 37.10 3.01
CA ARG A 142 -2.12 37.08 3.59
C ARG A 142 -1.23 36.17 2.77
N TYR A 143 -0.28 36.74 2.03
CA TYR A 143 0.72 35.99 1.28
C TYR A 143 2.03 36.01 2.05
N GLU A 144 2.63 34.86 2.26
CA GLU A 144 3.90 34.71 2.98
C GLU A 144 4.94 34.02 2.11
N VAL A 145 6.13 34.62 2.04
CA VAL A 145 7.28 34.05 1.32
C VAL A 145 8.52 34.11 2.21
N ARG A 146 9.28 33.02 2.17
CA ARG A 146 10.56 32.87 2.86
C ARG A 146 11.71 32.94 1.86
N PRO A 147 12.89 33.43 2.24
CA PRO A 147 14.02 33.57 1.32
C PRO A 147 14.61 32.22 0.86
N ASP A 148 14.51 31.19 1.71
CA ASP A 148 15.28 29.95 1.62
C ASP A 148 14.53 28.75 1.03
N VAL A 149 13.30 28.93 0.56
CA VAL A 149 12.43 27.83 0.12
C VAL A 149 11.72 28.14 -1.20
N PRO A 150 11.58 27.18 -2.13
CA PRO A 150 10.93 27.38 -3.42
C PRO A 150 9.39 27.31 -3.35
N TRP A 151 8.78 27.89 -2.31
CA TRP A 151 7.32 28.00 -2.19
C TRP A 151 6.88 29.24 -1.41
N LEU A 152 5.62 29.61 -1.59
CA LEU A 152 4.90 30.63 -0.82
C LEU A 152 3.59 30.08 -0.29
N ARG A 153 3.02 30.77 0.70
CA ARG A 153 1.71 30.44 1.29
C ARG A 153 0.73 31.58 1.12
N LYS A 154 -0.55 31.23 1.02
CA LYS A 154 -1.67 32.16 1.09
C LYS A 154 -2.68 31.68 2.13
N VAL A 155 -3.13 32.60 2.98
CA VAL A 155 -4.21 32.37 3.96
C VAL A 155 -5.25 33.47 3.80
N LEU A 156 -6.53 33.11 3.90
CA LEU A 156 -7.62 34.07 4.03
C LEU A 156 -7.99 34.19 5.51
N ALA A 157 -8.11 35.41 6.03
CA ALA A 157 -8.73 35.64 7.33
C ALA A 157 -10.03 36.43 7.14
N VAL A 158 -11.16 35.83 7.50
CA VAL A 158 -12.50 36.40 7.24
C VAL A 158 -13.20 36.72 8.57
N ARG A 159 -13.82 37.90 8.68
CA ARG A 159 -14.61 38.28 9.86
C ARG A 159 -15.83 39.12 9.47
N ALA A 160 -16.77 39.24 10.40
CA ALA A 160 -17.89 40.17 10.28
C ALA A 160 -17.52 41.54 10.89
N VAL A 161 -17.68 42.60 10.11
CA VAL A 161 -17.52 44.01 10.48
C VAL A 161 -18.88 44.70 10.44
N GLY A 162 -19.75 44.36 11.39
CA GLY A 162 -21.12 44.88 11.44
C GLY A 162 -21.97 44.20 12.49
N GLN A 163 -23.29 44.38 12.44
CA GLN A 163 -24.23 43.61 13.28
C GLN A 163 -24.65 42.28 12.62
N THR A 164 -24.58 42.20 11.28
CA THR A 164 -24.82 40.96 10.53
C THR A 164 -23.78 39.90 10.90
N ARG A 165 -24.18 38.64 10.92
CA ARG A 165 -23.31 37.48 11.16
C ARG A 165 -23.50 36.47 10.04
N PRO A 166 -22.98 36.77 8.82
CA PRO A 166 -23.17 35.90 7.65
C PRO A 166 -22.68 34.49 7.93
N LEU A 167 -23.39 33.51 7.39
CA LEU A 167 -22.94 32.12 7.39
C LEU A 167 -21.87 31.97 6.31
N LEU A 168 -20.68 31.51 6.66
CA LEU A 168 -19.63 31.18 5.69
C LEU A 168 -19.64 29.67 5.45
N ASN A 169 -20.16 29.27 4.29
CA ASN A 169 -20.36 27.89 3.89
C ASN A 169 -19.08 27.30 3.28
N ARG A 170 -18.44 28.01 2.35
CA ARG A 170 -17.26 27.55 1.61
C ARG A 170 -16.22 28.65 1.50
N ILE A 171 -14.96 28.27 1.58
CA ILE A 171 -13.83 29.12 1.21
C ILE A 171 -13.06 28.44 0.09
N GLU A 172 -12.98 29.08 -1.07
CA GLU A 172 -12.01 28.80 -2.12
C GLU A 172 -10.84 29.77 -1.94
N VAL A 173 -9.74 29.28 -1.35
CA VAL A 173 -8.55 30.09 -1.03
C VAL A 173 -7.83 30.50 -2.31
N GLU A 174 -7.90 29.67 -3.34
CA GLU A 174 -7.46 29.98 -4.69
C GLU A 174 -8.57 29.64 -5.68
N GLN A 175 -8.77 30.53 -6.65
CA GLN A 175 -9.61 30.30 -7.81
C GLN A 175 -8.99 31.00 -9.03
N PHE A 176 -8.56 30.21 -10.02
CA PHE A 176 -7.97 30.75 -11.24
C PHE A 176 -8.11 29.78 -12.41
N ALA A 177 -7.91 30.32 -13.62
CA ALA A 177 -7.86 29.59 -14.85
C ALA A 177 -6.53 29.84 -15.57
N THR A 178 -6.07 28.86 -16.36
CA THR A 178 -4.82 28.95 -17.12
C THR A 178 -4.85 28.03 -18.34
N ASP A 179 -4.04 28.36 -19.34
CA ASP A 179 -3.79 27.48 -20.50
C ASP A 179 -2.72 26.43 -20.24
N ALA A 180 -1.96 26.57 -19.15
CA ALA A 180 -0.98 25.58 -18.74
C ALA A 180 -1.67 24.25 -18.36
N ALA A 181 -1.10 23.14 -18.83
CA ALA A 181 -1.60 21.81 -18.49
C ALA A 181 -1.64 21.62 -16.97
N CYS A 182 -2.79 21.18 -16.46
CA CYS A 182 -2.97 20.82 -15.06
C CYS A 182 -3.20 19.31 -14.94
N ASP A 183 -2.67 18.71 -13.88
CA ASP A 183 -2.77 17.29 -13.56
C ASP A 183 -3.01 17.10 -12.06
N LEU A 184 -3.52 15.93 -11.67
CA LEU A 184 -3.89 15.55 -10.31
C LEU A 184 -4.99 16.45 -9.70
N GLY A 185 -5.09 16.49 -8.37
CA GLY A 185 -6.22 17.03 -7.62
C GLY A 185 -7.16 15.94 -7.10
N GLY A 186 -8.25 16.37 -6.47
CA GLY A 186 -9.18 15.55 -5.70
C GLY A 186 -9.11 15.84 -4.20
N LEU A 187 -9.59 14.88 -3.41
CA LEU A 187 -9.59 14.95 -1.95
C LEU A 187 -8.16 14.84 -1.43
N GLY A 188 -7.63 15.95 -0.90
CA GLY A 188 -6.34 15.96 -0.22
C GLY A 188 -5.14 15.65 -1.11
N GLN A 189 -5.23 15.72 -2.44
CA GLN A 189 -4.08 15.63 -3.36
C GLN A 189 -3.63 17.02 -3.85
N PRO A 190 -2.34 17.24 -4.13
CA PRO A 190 -1.89 18.47 -4.80
C PRO A 190 -2.35 18.50 -6.26
N VAL A 191 -2.41 19.70 -6.82
CA VAL A 191 -2.56 19.97 -8.26
C VAL A 191 -1.18 20.33 -8.81
N PHE A 192 -0.80 19.73 -9.93
CA PHE A 192 0.41 20.08 -10.68
C PHE A 192 0.07 20.91 -11.90
N ILE A 193 0.88 21.91 -12.18
CA ILE A 193 0.69 22.88 -13.27
C ILE A 193 1.99 22.97 -14.06
N ALA A 194 1.88 22.82 -15.39
CA ALA A 194 2.98 22.88 -16.34
C ALA A 194 4.17 21.94 -16.05
N GLY A 195 3.97 20.89 -15.25
CA GLY A 195 5.04 19.97 -14.83
C GLY A 195 6.16 20.61 -14.00
N SER A 196 5.97 21.83 -13.50
CA SER A 196 7.01 22.60 -12.78
C SER A 196 6.47 23.37 -11.56
N VAL A 197 5.15 23.41 -11.36
CA VAL A 197 4.50 24.12 -10.25
C VAL A 197 3.51 23.19 -9.55
N PHE A 198 3.46 23.23 -8.23
CA PHE A 198 2.47 22.51 -7.43
C PHE A 198 1.67 23.46 -6.54
N THR A 199 0.39 23.14 -6.32
CA THR A 199 -0.47 23.90 -5.41
C THR A 199 -1.51 23.02 -4.72
N GLY A 200 -2.00 23.42 -3.55
CA GLY A 200 -2.99 22.68 -2.78
C GLY A 200 -3.22 23.33 -1.41
N LEU A 201 -4.33 23.03 -0.75
CA LEU A 201 -4.47 23.38 0.66
C LEU A 201 -3.67 22.40 1.53
N GLU A 202 -2.94 22.92 2.51
CA GLU A 202 -2.25 22.15 3.56
C GLU A 202 -3.25 21.53 4.56
N TYR A 203 -4.18 20.73 4.05
CA TYR A 203 -5.27 20.16 4.81
C TYR A 203 -5.71 18.81 4.21
N PRO A 204 -5.79 17.73 5.00
CA PRO A 204 -6.12 16.42 4.46
C PRO A 204 -7.48 16.35 3.77
N ALA A 205 -8.50 17.03 4.31
CA ALA A 205 -9.85 17.05 3.76
C ALA A 205 -10.09 18.16 2.72
N ALA A 206 -9.01 18.76 2.20
CA ALA A 206 -9.11 19.77 1.16
C ALA A 206 -9.73 19.22 -0.14
N GLN A 207 -10.53 20.05 -0.80
CA GLN A 207 -11.01 19.82 -2.15
C GLN A 207 -10.18 20.64 -3.12
N ASN A 208 -9.09 20.05 -3.62
CA ASN A 208 -8.20 20.68 -4.59
C ASN A 208 -8.58 20.21 -5.99
N GLN A 209 -9.19 21.04 -6.82
CA GLN A 209 -9.72 20.61 -8.11
C GLN A 209 -8.94 21.26 -9.25
N ALA A 210 -8.60 20.46 -10.25
CA ALA A 210 -8.22 20.92 -11.58
C ALA A 210 -9.22 20.34 -12.58
N ARG A 211 -9.84 21.18 -13.39
CA ARG A 211 -10.82 20.76 -14.41
C ARG A 211 -10.40 21.26 -15.77
N GLU A 212 -10.35 20.35 -16.73
CA GLU A 212 -10.15 20.66 -18.13
C GLU A 212 -11.47 21.04 -18.79
N ASN A 213 -11.51 22.20 -19.45
CA ASN A 213 -12.58 22.59 -20.36
C ASN A 213 -12.19 22.21 -21.80
N VAL A 214 -12.54 20.99 -22.20
CA VAL A 214 -12.18 20.44 -23.52
C VAL A 214 -12.83 21.23 -24.67
N GLN A 215 -13.92 21.95 -24.42
CA GLN A 215 -14.58 22.79 -25.43
C GLN A 215 -14.07 24.24 -25.45
N ALA A 216 -13.15 24.62 -24.57
CA ALA A 216 -12.57 25.96 -24.56
C ALA A 216 -11.91 26.25 -25.91
N LYS A 217 -12.34 27.34 -26.56
CA LYS A 217 -11.68 27.89 -27.74
C LYS A 217 -10.88 29.10 -27.32
N ALA A 218 -9.69 29.26 -27.90
CA ALA A 218 -8.88 30.46 -27.68
C ALA A 218 -9.73 31.73 -27.91
N PRO A 219 -9.68 32.73 -27.01
CA PRO A 219 -8.69 32.91 -25.94
C PRO A 219 -9.14 32.37 -24.56
N ALA A 220 -10.20 31.56 -24.46
CA ALA A 220 -10.67 31.05 -23.17
C ALA A 220 -9.67 30.05 -22.57
N PRO A 221 -9.30 30.17 -21.28
CA PRO A 221 -8.38 29.26 -20.63
C PRO A 221 -8.85 27.81 -20.66
N ARG A 222 -7.92 26.88 -20.94
CA ARG A 222 -8.24 25.44 -21.01
C ARG A 222 -8.50 24.80 -19.64
N PHE A 223 -7.84 25.25 -18.57
CA PHE A 223 -7.96 24.64 -17.24
C PHE A 223 -8.47 25.63 -16.20
N SER A 224 -9.25 25.12 -15.25
CA SER A 224 -9.65 25.85 -14.03
C SER A 224 -9.16 25.12 -12.79
N VAL A 225 -8.66 25.87 -11.81
CA VAL A 225 -8.15 25.37 -10.54
C VAL A 225 -8.89 26.06 -9.39
N ALA A 226 -9.37 25.27 -8.43
CA ALA A 226 -10.00 25.75 -7.21
C ALA A 226 -9.51 24.95 -5.99
N LEU A 227 -9.07 25.66 -4.95
CA LEU A 227 -8.58 25.06 -3.71
C LEU A 227 -9.51 25.42 -2.56
N SER A 228 -10.28 24.45 -2.06
CA SER A 228 -11.41 24.78 -1.19
C SER A 228 -11.58 23.89 0.04
N HIS A 229 -12.23 24.47 1.05
CA HIS A 229 -12.70 23.79 2.25
C HIS A 229 -14.05 24.39 2.70
N LEU A 230 -14.73 23.72 3.63
CA LEU A 230 -16.12 23.90 4.01
C LEU A 230 -16.24 24.19 5.52
N PRO A 231 -15.88 25.40 5.97
CA PRO A 231 -15.87 25.71 7.40
C PRO A 231 -17.25 25.63 8.05
N GLY A 232 -18.32 25.97 7.32
CA GLY A 232 -19.70 25.92 7.81
C GLY A 232 -19.90 26.72 9.11
N LYS A 233 -19.41 27.96 9.19
CA LYS A 233 -19.42 28.76 10.44
C LYS A 233 -20.05 30.12 10.23
N ARG A 234 -20.82 30.59 11.22
CA ARG A 234 -21.23 32.01 11.27
C ARG A 234 -20.01 32.86 11.60
N LEU A 235 -19.79 33.89 10.79
CA LEU A 235 -18.72 34.84 11.03
C LEU A 235 -18.98 35.63 12.31
N THR A 236 -17.90 35.92 13.03
CA THR A 236 -17.90 36.74 14.25
C THR A 236 -16.98 37.96 14.04
N PRO A 237 -16.88 38.89 15.01
CA PRO A 237 -15.86 39.95 14.95
C PRO A 237 -14.41 39.42 15.00
N ALA A 238 -14.19 38.18 15.47
CA ALA A 238 -12.90 37.53 15.40
C ALA A 238 -12.67 36.92 14.00
N PHE A 239 -11.41 36.93 13.55
CA PHE A 239 -11.03 36.30 12.29
C PHE A 239 -11.17 34.79 12.36
N LEU A 240 -11.84 34.23 11.35
CA LEU A 240 -11.75 32.83 10.97
C LEU A 240 -10.70 32.71 9.87
N GLU A 241 -9.63 31.95 10.14
CA GLU A 241 -8.59 31.68 9.15
C GLU A 241 -8.96 30.46 8.30
N SER A 242 -8.69 30.56 6.98
CA SER A 242 -8.76 29.43 6.07
C SER A 242 -7.62 28.46 6.33
N LYS A 243 -7.74 27.24 5.76
CA LYS A 243 -6.56 26.37 5.63
C LYS A 243 -5.52 27.04 4.70
N PRO A 244 -4.21 26.92 4.94
CA PRO A 244 -3.20 27.53 4.08
C PRO A 244 -3.19 26.92 2.68
N ALA A 245 -3.17 27.73 1.64
CA ALA A 245 -2.83 27.29 0.29
C ALA A 245 -1.32 27.43 0.07
N VAL A 246 -0.67 26.36 -0.38
CA VAL A 246 0.73 26.40 -0.82
C VAL A 246 0.80 26.60 -2.33
N LEU A 247 1.78 27.39 -2.78
CA LEU A 247 2.22 27.45 -4.16
C LEU A 247 3.73 27.23 -4.18
N GLY A 248 4.19 26.12 -4.75
CA GLY A 248 5.60 25.79 -4.86
C GLY A 248 6.04 25.51 -6.28
N VAL A 249 7.35 25.62 -6.50
CA VAL A 249 7.97 25.48 -7.83
C VAL A 249 9.11 24.48 -7.79
N ALA A 250 9.36 23.84 -8.92
CA ALA A 250 10.46 22.92 -9.15
C ALA A 250 11.14 23.24 -10.49
N ALA A 251 12.30 22.61 -10.75
CA ALA A 251 12.87 22.61 -12.09
C ALA A 251 11.90 21.99 -13.12
N ALA A 252 12.06 22.32 -14.40
CA ALA A 252 11.20 21.82 -15.47
C ALA A 252 11.16 20.28 -15.46
N GLY A 253 9.95 19.70 -15.40
CA GLY A 253 9.73 18.25 -15.38
C GLY A 253 9.98 17.58 -14.02
N ALA A 254 10.31 18.33 -12.97
CA ALA A 254 10.67 17.80 -11.65
C ALA A 254 9.63 18.11 -10.55
N VAL A 255 8.37 18.39 -10.92
CA VAL A 255 7.34 18.83 -9.96
C VAL A 255 7.05 17.79 -8.87
N GLU A 256 7.01 16.50 -9.18
CA GLU A 256 6.82 15.42 -8.20
C GLU A 256 7.94 15.42 -7.15
N ARG A 257 9.19 15.57 -7.61
CA ARG A 257 10.35 15.68 -6.72
C ARG A 257 10.30 16.95 -5.87
N GLY A 258 10.01 18.09 -6.48
CA GLY A 258 9.87 19.35 -5.74
C GLY A 258 8.76 19.31 -4.69
N PHE A 259 7.66 18.60 -4.98
CA PHE A 259 6.60 18.35 -4.01
C PHE A 259 7.05 17.40 -2.89
N ALA A 260 7.78 16.33 -3.21
CA ALA A 260 8.35 15.42 -2.21
C ALA A 260 9.34 16.14 -1.27
N ASP A 261 10.20 17.01 -1.80
CA ASP A 261 11.14 17.83 -1.02
C ASP A 261 10.39 18.81 -0.10
N TYR A 262 9.34 19.45 -0.62
CA TYR A 262 8.45 20.29 0.17
C TYR A 262 7.76 19.51 1.30
N LEU A 263 7.23 18.32 1.00
CA LEU A 263 6.57 17.46 1.97
C LEU A 263 7.55 17.03 3.07
N ALA A 264 8.79 16.66 2.70
CA ALA A 264 9.85 16.30 3.64
C ALA A 264 10.16 17.44 4.62
N ALA A 265 10.01 18.70 4.21
CA ALA A 265 10.26 19.87 5.05
C ALA A 265 9.12 20.19 6.04
N ILE A 266 7.90 19.71 5.81
CA ILE A 266 6.73 20.02 6.66
C ILE A 266 6.19 18.84 7.46
N ARG A 267 6.51 17.60 7.06
CA ARG A 267 6.04 16.39 7.74
C ARG A 267 6.80 16.15 9.04
N ILE A 268 6.21 15.33 9.91
CA ILE A 268 6.91 14.71 11.03
C ILE A 268 8.09 13.89 10.45
N PRO A 269 9.32 14.08 10.97
CA PRO A 269 10.49 13.34 10.51
C PRO A 269 10.24 11.82 10.53
N PRO A 270 10.46 11.12 9.40
CA PRO A 270 10.32 9.66 9.35
C PRO A 270 11.25 9.00 10.37
N ARG A 271 10.75 7.97 11.06
CA ARG A 271 11.52 7.18 12.03
C ARG A 271 11.01 5.76 12.04
N THR A 272 11.90 4.81 12.32
CA THR A 272 11.53 3.41 12.43
C THR A 272 10.69 3.13 13.67
N HIS A 273 9.73 2.21 13.55
CA HIS A 273 8.92 1.72 14.66
C HIS A 273 8.57 0.26 14.43
N VAL A 274 9.02 -0.64 15.31
CA VAL A 274 8.73 -2.07 15.28
C VAL A 274 7.79 -2.40 16.43
N HIS A 275 6.65 -3.02 16.16
CA HIS A 275 5.71 -3.40 17.23
C HIS A 275 5.01 -4.71 16.97
N TYR A 276 4.59 -5.35 18.07
CA TYR A 276 3.68 -6.49 18.05
C TYR A 276 2.25 -5.99 18.08
N ASN A 277 1.37 -6.63 17.31
CA ASN A 277 -0.07 -6.40 17.33
C ASN A 277 -0.82 -7.72 17.57
N SER A 278 -1.74 -7.70 18.55
CA SER A 278 -2.42 -8.91 19.03
C SER A 278 -3.56 -9.43 18.13
N TRP A 279 -4.01 -8.68 17.11
CA TRP A 279 -5.22 -9.00 16.33
C TRP A 279 -5.25 -10.44 15.76
N TYR A 280 -4.13 -10.98 15.29
CA TYR A 280 -4.07 -12.35 14.76
C TYR A 280 -3.49 -13.38 15.75
N ASP A 281 -3.32 -13.01 17.03
CA ASP A 281 -2.76 -13.87 18.08
C ASP A 281 -3.69 -14.03 19.30
N ILE A 282 -4.03 -12.93 19.99
CA ILE A 282 -4.83 -12.92 21.23
C ILE A 282 -5.92 -11.85 21.12
N ARG A 283 -7.19 -12.25 21.30
CA ARG A 283 -8.37 -11.37 21.16
C ARG A 283 -9.42 -11.57 22.24
N GLN A 284 -10.19 -10.50 22.50
CA GLN A 284 -11.40 -10.52 23.34
C GLN A 284 -11.17 -11.21 24.70
N LYS A 285 -11.95 -12.25 25.01
CA LYS A 285 -11.91 -12.96 26.30
C LYS A 285 -10.57 -13.63 26.64
N ASP A 286 -9.71 -13.84 25.63
CA ASP A 286 -8.39 -14.45 25.83
C ASP A 286 -7.33 -13.39 26.22
N MET A 287 -7.70 -12.11 26.22
CA MET A 287 -6.83 -11.02 26.65
C MET A 287 -6.69 -10.98 28.17
N SER A 288 -5.45 -10.94 28.65
CA SER A 288 -5.10 -10.70 30.05
C SER A 288 -3.68 -10.16 30.14
N THR A 289 -3.34 -9.53 31.28
CA THR A 289 -1.96 -9.10 31.56
C THR A 289 -0.98 -10.27 31.46
N GLU A 290 -1.33 -11.44 32.01
CA GLU A 290 -0.48 -12.63 32.01
C GLU A 290 -0.20 -13.13 30.59
N ALA A 291 -1.24 -13.30 29.77
CA ALA A 291 -1.11 -13.78 28.41
C ALA A 291 -0.22 -12.84 27.56
N PHE A 292 -0.39 -11.53 27.72
CA PHE A 292 0.43 -10.56 26.99
C PHE A 292 1.88 -10.53 27.46
N LEU A 293 2.14 -10.60 28.77
CA LEU A 293 3.52 -10.68 29.27
C LEU A 293 4.21 -12.00 28.86
N GLN A 294 3.49 -13.11 28.76
CA GLN A 294 4.02 -14.37 28.23
C GLN A 294 4.39 -14.25 26.74
N THR A 295 3.52 -13.65 25.92
CA THR A 295 3.84 -13.37 24.51
C THR A 295 5.06 -12.45 24.40
N PHE A 296 5.11 -11.39 25.19
CA PHE A 296 6.26 -10.47 25.21
C PHE A 296 7.57 -11.16 25.62
N ALA A 297 7.54 -12.08 26.60
CA ALA A 297 8.70 -12.87 26.98
C ALA A 297 9.24 -13.72 25.80
N GLY A 298 8.35 -14.23 24.95
CA GLY A 298 8.74 -14.92 23.70
C GLY A 298 9.49 -14.00 22.72
N PHE A 299 9.00 -12.79 22.50
CA PHE A 299 9.70 -11.79 21.69
C PHE A 299 11.03 -11.36 22.31
N ARG A 300 11.06 -11.11 23.63
CA ARG A 300 12.27 -10.76 24.35
C ARG A 300 13.37 -11.79 24.13
N LYS A 301 13.07 -13.06 24.44
CA LYS A 301 14.02 -14.16 24.32
C LYS A 301 14.50 -14.38 22.88
N ASN A 302 13.56 -14.45 21.93
CA ASN A 302 13.88 -14.96 20.60
C ASN A 302 14.26 -13.86 19.59
N LEU A 303 13.86 -12.61 19.84
CA LEU A 303 14.10 -11.48 18.94
C LEU A 303 14.98 -10.40 19.58
N CYS A 304 14.55 -9.82 20.71
CA CYS A 304 15.22 -8.66 21.30
C CYS A 304 16.60 -9.00 21.86
N ASP A 305 16.69 -10.00 22.74
CA ASP A 305 17.93 -10.36 23.42
C ASP A 305 18.94 -11.00 22.45
N LYS A 306 18.46 -11.78 21.47
CA LYS A 306 19.30 -12.50 20.50
C LYS A 306 19.83 -11.60 19.38
N TYR A 307 19.04 -10.64 18.91
CA TYR A 307 19.39 -9.81 17.75
C TYR A 307 19.55 -8.33 18.05
N GLY A 308 19.33 -7.87 19.28
CA GLY A 308 19.39 -6.44 19.63
C GLY A 308 18.28 -5.62 18.96
N VAL A 309 17.21 -6.27 18.49
CA VAL A 309 16.05 -5.60 17.90
C VAL A 309 15.22 -4.98 19.01
N ARG A 310 14.93 -3.69 18.88
CA ARG A 310 13.99 -3.00 19.78
C ARG A 310 12.56 -3.28 19.31
N LEU A 311 11.73 -3.81 20.21
CA LEU A 311 10.28 -3.82 20.04
C LEU A 311 9.75 -2.52 20.65
N ASP A 312 9.53 -1.50 19.84
CA ASP A 312 9.16 -0.15 20.28
C ASP A 312 7.83 -0.13 21.04
N SER A 313 6.84 -0.88 20.56
CA SER A 313 5.55 -1.01 21.23
C SER A 313 5.00 -2.44 21.23
N PHE A 314 4.17 -2.74 22.22
CA PHE A 314 3.34 -3.94 22.30
C PHE A 314 1.88 -3.51 22.33
N VAL A 315 1.08 -3.98 21.36
CA VAL A 315 -0.26 -3.43 21.08
C VAL A 315 -1.34 -4.48 21.32
N PRO A 316 -2.07 -4.41 22.44
CA PRO A 316 -3.41 -4.95 22.54
C PRO A 316 -4.30 -4.29 21.47
N ASP A 317 -4.74 -5.09 20.50
CA ASP A 317 -5.68 -4.63 19.46
C ASP A 317 -7.13 -4.65 20.01
N ASP A 318 -8.15 -4.56 19.16
CA ASP A 318 -9.56 -4.48 19.60
C ASP A 318 -9.99 -5.59 20.59
N GLY A 319 -10.68 -5.18 21.66
CA GLY A 319 -11.27 -6.04 22.68
C GLY A 319 -10.83 -5.75 24.11
N TRP A 320 -9.91 -4.80 24.31
CA TRP A 320 -9.42 -4.44 25.65
C TRP A 320 -10.36 -3.51 26.43
N GLN A 321 -11.19 -2.77 25.72
CA GLN A 321 -12.04 -1.71 26.24
C GLN A 321 -13.32 -2.24 26.89
N ASP A 322 -13.83 -1.51 27.88
CA ASP A 322 -15.22 -1.63 28.32
C ASP A 322 -16.12 -0.95 27.27
N ARG A 323 -17.02 -1.73 26.68
CA ARG A 323 -17.90 -1.25 25.61
C ARG A 323 -18.97 -0.29 26.13
N GLN A 324 -19.31 -0.34 27.41
CA GLN A 324 -20.26 0.56 28.08
C GLN A 324 -19.52 1.70 28.77
N SER A 325 -18.59 2.31 28.05
CA SER A 325 -17.77 3.43 28.51
C SER A 325 -17.30 4.27 27.32
N LEU A 326 -16.71 5.43 27.56
CA LEU A 326 -15.85 6.08 26.57
C LEU A 326 -14.40 5.67 26.78
N TRP A 327 -14.03 4.54 26.18
CA TRP A 327 -12.66 4.03 26.13
C TRP A 327 -12.02 3.77 27.49
N GLU A 328 -12.79 3.40 28.51
CA GLU A 328 -12.21 2.86 29.75
C GLU A 328 -11.76 1.41 29.55
N ILE A 329 -10.84 0.97 30.41
CA ILE A 329 -10.30 -0.39 30.37
C ILE A 329 -11.30 -1.37 30.98
N ASN A 330 -11.54 -2.50 30.31
CA ASN A 330 -12.36 -3.57 30.86
C ASN A 330 -11.69 -4.21 32.09
N ARG A 331 -12.22 -3.92 33.28
CA ARG A 331 -11.70 -4.41 34.56
C ARG A 331 -11.90 -5.91 34.79
N THR A 332 -12.74 -6.57 34.00
CA THR A 332 -12.86 -8.04 34.05
C THR A 332 -11.66 -8.70 33.38
N LEU A 333 -11.15 -8.13 32.29
CA LEU A 333 -9.97 -8.62 31.57
C LEU A 333 -8.66 -8.13 32.23
N PHE A 334 -8.67 -6.89 32.72
CA PHE A 334 -7.53 -6.25 33.38
C PHE A 334 -7.95 -5.66 34.73
N PRO A 335 -8.02 -6.48 35.81
CA PRO A 335 -8.48 -6.04 37.14
C PRO A 335 -7.78 -4.77 37.63
N ASN A 336 -6.47 -4.67 37.43
CA ASN A 336 -5.65 -3.53 37.84
C ASN A 336 -5.41 -2.51 36.70
N GLY A 337 -6.20 -2.58 35.63
CA GLY A 337 -5.95 -1.82 34.40
C GLY A 337 -4.63 -2.27 33.75
N PHE A 338 -4.00 -1.39 32.98
CA PHE A 338 -2.74 -1.70 32.29
C PHE A 338 -1.47 -1.44 33.11
N ALA A 339 -1.58 -1.15 34.41
CA ALA A 339 -0.41 -0.77 35.22
C ALA A 339 0.68 -1.87 35.24
N GLU A 340 0.27 -3.11 35.47
CA GLU A 340 1.18 -4.27 35.50
C GLU A 340 1.76 -4.59 34.11
N LEU A 341 0.91 -4.56 33.07
CA LEU A 341 1.35 -4.78 31.69
C LEU A 341 2.38 -3.73 31.28
N SER A 342 2.08 -2.44 31.48
CA SER A 342 3.00 -1.33 31.17
C SER A 342 4.32 -1.46 31.93
N ALA A 343 4.27 -1.77 33.23
CA ALA A 343 5.48 -1.98 34.03
C ALA A 343 6.34 -3.15 33.52
N GLY A 344 5.71 -4.28 33.18
CA GLY A 344 6.40 -5.45 32.64
C GLY A 344 7.03 -5.20 31.26
N LEU A 345 6.30 -4.51 30.36
CA LEU A 345 6.82 -4.10 29.05
C LEU A 345 8.01 -3.16 29.20
N LYS A 346 7.91 -2.15 30.08
CA LYS A 346 8.98 -1.18 30.34
C LYS A 346 10.22 -1.84 30.94
N ALA A 347 10.05 -2.77 31.88
CA ALA A 347 11.16 -3.53 32.44
C ALA A 347 11.91 -4.35 31.37
N GLY A 348 11.20 -4.81 30.34
CA GLY A 348 11.77 -5.44 29.15
C GLY A 348 12.09 -4.47 28.01
N GLY A 349 12.22 -3.17 28.24
CA GLY A 349 12.67 -2.22 27.20
C GLY A 349 11.70 -2.00 26.03
N SER A 350 10.42 -2.35 26.19
CA SER A 350 9.33 -2.01 25.27
C SER A 350 8.36 -1.03 25.94
N SER A 351 7.26 -0.70 25.27
CA SER A 351 6.24 0.22 25.79
C SER A 351 4.85 -0.21 25.34
N LEU A 352 3.83 0.26 26.05
CA LEU A 352 2.45 -0.04 25.68
C LEU A 352 2.04 0.81 24.48
N GLY A 353 1.49 0.17 23.45
CA GLY A 353 0.67 0.83 22.44
C GLY A 353 -0.77 0.35 22.55
N LEU A 354 -1.72 1.03 21.91
CA LEU A 354 -3.12 0.57 21.87
C LEU A 354 -3.72 0.74 20.48
N TRP A 355 -4.56 -0.21 20.08
CA TRP A 355 -5.59 0.06 19.08
C TRP A 355 -6.68 0.92 19.72
N HIS A 356 -7.01 2.04 19.06
CA HIS A 356 -7.93 3.02 19.59
C HIS A 356 -8.57 3.87 18.46
N PRO A 357 -9.71 3.47 17.88
CA PRO A 357 -10.42 4.27 16.89
C PRO A 357 -11.10 5.48 17.54
N LEU A 358 -10.70 6.71 17.19
CA LEU A 358 -11.18 7.92 17.88
C LEU A 358 -12.70 8.16 17.71
N THR A 359 -13.24 7.83 16.55
CA THR A 359 -14.66 8.05 16.23
C THR A 359 -15.58 6.95 16.74
N ALA A 360 -15.04 5.91 17.40
CA ALA A 360 -15.74 4.71 17.88
C ALA A 360 -16.95 4.28 17.02
N VAL A 361 -16.77 3.32 16.13
CA VAL A 361 -17.88 2.79 15.31
C VAL A 361 -18.68 1.72 16.07
N GLU A 362 -19.91 1.46 15.60
CA GLU A 362 -20.75 0.36 16.06
C GLU A 362 -19.94 -0.94 16.07
N GLY A 363 -20.01 -1.67 17.18
CA GLY A 363 -19.20 -2.87 17.35
C GLY A 363 -17.92 -2.63 18.16
N ASN A 364 -17.45 -1.39 18.36
CA ASN A 364 -16.26 -1.11 19.19
C ASN A 364 -16.65 -0.65 20.59
N LEU A 365 -17.59 0.28 20.67
CA LEU A 365 -18.31 0.69 21.88
C LEU A 365 -19.82 0.45 21.67
N ASP A 366 -20.59 0.44 22.76
CA ASP A 366 -22.04 0.34 22.74
C ASP A 366 -22.67 1.71 22.42
N MET A 367 -23.14 1.86 21.18
CA MET A 367 -23.75 3.11 20.70
C MET A 367 -25.06 3.44 21.41
N ALA A 368 -25.80 2.44 21.91
CA ALA A 368 -27.02 2.67 22.69
C ALA A 368 -26.66 3.25 24.05
N TRP A 369 -25.68 2.65 24.74
CA TRP A 369 -25.14 3.16 25.99
C TRP A 369 -24.61 4.59 25.83
N CYS A 370 -23.87 4.88 24.75
CA CYS A 370 -23.38 6.22 24.45
C CYS A 370 -24.52 7.24 24.40
N ARG A 371 -25.60 6.94 23.69
CA ARG A 371 -26.77 7.82 23.59
C ARG A 371 -27.50 7.99 24.92
N GLU A 372 -27.73 6.90 25.65
CA GLU A 372 -28.38 6.94 26.98
C GLU A 372 -27.61 7.83 27.96
N HIS A 373 -26.28 7.85 27.85
CA HIS A 373 -25.41 8.69 28.66
C HIS A 373 -25.15 10.06 28.03
N GLY A 374 -25.87 10.41 26.95
CA GLY A 374 -25.87 11.71 26.30
C GLY A 374 -24.58 12.04 25.55
N TYR A 375 -23.87 11.06 25.01
CA TYR A 375 -22.79 11.27 24.05
C TYR A 375 -23.36 11.32 22.63
N GLU A 376 -22.84 12.27 21.85
CA GLU A 376 -23.39 12.67 20.58
C GLU A 376 -23.00 11.69 19.44
N THR A 377 -23.90 10.76 19.10
CA THR A 377 -23.73 9.83 17.96
C THR A 377 -24.30 10.40 16.67
N ASN A 378 -23.74 10.06 15.50
CA ASN A 378 -24.38 10.42 14.23
C ASN A 378 -25.84 9.91 14.16
N PRO A 379 -26.72 10.49 13.31
CA PRO A 379 -28.14 10.12 13.29
C PRO A 379 -28.41 8.64 12.98
N ALA A 380 -27.54 8.00 12.18
CA ALA A 380 -27.64 6.56 11.91
C ALA A 380 -27.25 5.69 13.12
N GLY A 381 -26.70 6.29 14.18
CA GLY A 381 -26.29 5.60 15.39
C GLY A 381 -25.09 4.66 15.21
N SER A 382 -24.29 4.88 14.15
CA SER A 382 -23.18 4.01 13.75
C SER A 382 -21.83 4.44 14.31
N HIS A 383 -21.68 5.67 14.81
CA HIS A 383 -20.44 6.16 15.43
C HIS A 383 -20.67 7.44 16.25
N VAL A 384 -19.69 7.82 17.08
CA VAL A 384 -19.69 9.09 17.83
C VAL A 384 -19.12 10.23 16.98
N CYS A 385 -19.74 11.41 17.07
CA CYS A 385 -19.27 12.61 16.37
C CYS A 385 -18.10 13.24 17.12
N LEU A 386 -16.90 13.20 16.53
CA LEU A 386 -15.65 13.62 17.19
C LEU A 386 -15.59 15.11 17.53
N SER A 387 -16.29 15.95 16.76
CA SER A 387 -16.40 17.39 16.97
C SER A 387 -17.47 17.79 17.99
N ALA A 388 -18.28 16.84 18.44
CA ALA A 388 -19.35 17.13 19.37
C ALA A 388 -18.82 17.48 20.77
N PRO A 389 -19.35 18.54 21.43
CA PRO A 389 -18.70 19.13 22.60
C PRO A 389 -18.45 18.17 23.75
N LYS A 390 -19.44 17.35 24.15
CA LYS A 390 -19.31 16.49 25.32
C LYS A 390 -18.43 15.28 25.03
N HIS A 391 -18.66 14.61 23.92
CA HIS A 391 -17.79 13.50 23.50
C HIS A 391 -16.33 13.95 23.33
N ASN A 392 -16.08 15.06 22.63
CA ASN A 392 -14.73 15.58 22.41
C ASN A 392 -14.01 15.90 23.73
N ALA A 393 -14.67 16.59 24.65
CA ALA A 393 -14.11 16.94 25.95
C ALA A 393 -13.72 15.68 26.75
N GLN A 394 -14.63 14.69 26.82
CA GLN A 394 -14.37 13.44 27.55
C GLN A 394 -13.22 12.64 26.91
N LEU A 395 -13.20 12.53 25.58
CA LEU A 395 -12.15 11.81 24.88
C LEU A 395 -10.76 12.43 25.13
N ARG A 396 -10.65 13.76 25.11
CA ARG A 396 -9.40 14.47 25.43
C ARG A 396 -8.90 14.15 26.83
N GLU A 397 -9.81 14.09 27.81
CA GLU A 397 -9.48 13.75 29.20
C GLU A 397 -9.00 12.29 29.32
N VAL A 398 -9.80 11.33 28.85
CA VAL A 398 -9.50 9.89 28.94
C VAL A 398 -8.16 9.57 28.27
N MET A 399 -7.95 10.10 27.05
CA MET A 399 -6.72 9.83 26.31
C MET A 399 -5.49 10.46 26.94
N THR A 400 -5.60 11.70 27.43
CA THR A 400 -4.51 12.34 28.17
C THR A 400 -4.14 11.55 29.42
N ARG A 401 -5.15 11.06 30.16
CA ARG A 401 -4.95 10.22 31.34
C ARG A 401 -4.27 8.90 30.97
N HIS A 402 -4.75 8.20 29.95
CA HIS A 402 -4.18 6.91 29.52
C HIS A 402 -2.72 7.04 29.08
N ILE A 403 -2.40 8.04 28.26
CA ILE A 403 -1.02 8.28 27.83
C ILE A 403 -0.10 8.52 29.04
N LYS A 404 -0.51 9.39 29.98
CA LYS A 404 0.29 9.72 31.16
C LYS A 404 0.41 8.56 32.15
N GLN A 405 -0.69 7.88 32.42
CA GLN A 405 -0.76 6.84 33.45
C GLN A 405 -0.04 5.56 33.02
N TYR A 406 -0.17 5.16 31.76
CA TYR A 406 0.38 3.88 31.26
C TYR A 406 1.59 4.06 30.35
N GLY A 407 2.06 5.30 30.13
CA GLY A 407 3.23 5.57 29.30
C GLY A 407 3.05 5.12 27.86
N ILE A 408 1.89 5.40 27.26
CA ILE A 408 1.56 4.94 25.91
C ILE A 408 2.45 5.64 24.88
N THR A 409 3.07 4.86 24.00
CA THR A 409 4.01 5.32 22.96
C THR A 409 3.50 5.07 21.54
N TYR A 410 2.35 4.43 21.37
CA TYR A 410 1.78 4.13 20.05
C TYR A 410 0.27 4.10 20.08
N PHE A 411 -0.36 4.63 19.02
CA PHE A 411 -1.77 4.38 18.72
C PHE A 411 -1.98 3.90 17.28
N LYS A 412 -2.84 2.90 17.12
CA LYS A 412 -3.50 2.54 15.86
C LYS A 412 -4.92 3.10 15.88
N HIS A 413 -5.16 4.18 15.14
CA HIS A 413 -6.46 4.82 15.03
C HIS A 413 -7.21 4.25 13.83
N ASP A 414 -8.09 3.30 14.11
CA ASP A 414 -8.80 2.53 13.07
C ASP A 414 -10.23 3.02 12.84
N PHE A 415 -10.91 2.47 11.82
CA PHE A 415 -12.34 2.70 11.56
C PHE A 415 -12.80 4.17 11.64
N ASN A 416 -12.02 5.09 11.09
CA ASN A 416 -12.28 6.51 11.23
C ASN A 416 -13.47 6.94 10.36
N SER A 417 -14.55 7.36 11.02
CA SER A 417 -15.79 7.80 10.38
C SER A 417 -16.03 9.28 10.67
N PHE A 418 -15.93 10.11 9.64
CA PHE A 418 -15.99 11.57 9.81
C PHE A 418 -17.38 12.17 9.48
N SER A 419 -18.30 11.40 8.91
CA SER A 419 -19.60 11.93 8.45
C SER A 419 -20.60 12.13 9.58
N CYS A 420 -21.08 13.37 9.75
CA CYS A 420 -22.16 13.68 10.67
C CYS A 420 -23.00 14.85 10.15
N ASP A 421 -24.32 14.73 10.23
CA ASP A 421 -25.30 15.74 9.82
C ASP A 421 -26.27 16.11 10.95
N ALA A 422 -25.98 15.67 12.18
CA ALA A 422 -26.78 16.02 13.35
C ALA A 422 -26.64 17.49 13.75
N GLU A 423 -27.73 18.07 14.25
CA GLU A 423 -27.74 19.39 14.86
C GLU A 423 -27.14 19.37 16.26
N GLY A 424 -26.49 20.48 16.66
CA GLY A 424 -25.94 20.63 18.02
C GLY A 424 -24.58 19.96 18.25
N HIS A 425 -24.02 19.27 17.26
CA HIS A 425 -22.76 18.53 17.36
C HIS A 425 -21.50 19.38 17.09
N GLY A 426 -21.59 20.70 17.22
CA GLY A 426 -20.44 21.60 16.97
C GLY A 426 -20.15 21.92 15.51
N HIS A 427 -21.04 21.53 14.59
CA HIS A 427 -20.99 21.84 13.16
C HIS A 427 -22.40 22.12 12.61
N LEU A 428 -22.51 22.64 11.38
CA LEU A 428 -23.80 22.76 10.70
C LEU A 428 -24.40 21.38 10.40
N PRO A 429 -25.74 21.21 10.44
CA PRO A 429 -26.40 19.91 10.25
C PRO A 429 -26.42 19.48 8.77
N ALA A 430 -25.24 19.24 8.20
CA ALA A 430 -25.07 18.60 6.90
C ALA A 430 -23.73 17.86 6.86
N SER A 431 -23.72 16.69 6.22
CA SER A 431 -22.60 15.76 6.23
C SER A 431 -21.26 16.38 5.80
N ALA A 432 -21.29 17.31 4.83
CA ALA A 432 -20.08 17.96 4.34
C ALA A 432 -19.40 18.85 5.41
N TYR A 433 -20.18 19.52 6.26
CA TYR A 433 -19.65 20.35 7.35
C TYR A 433 -19.24 19.51 8.56
N GLY A 434 -20.00 18.46 8.88
CA GLY A 434 -19.60 17.51 9.92
C GLY A 434 -18.33 16.75 9.54
N PHE A 435 -18.14 16.40 8.26
CA PHE A 435 -16.91 15.80 7.75
C PHE A 435 -15.69 16.68 8.05
N GLU A 436 -15.72 17.96 7.66
CA GLU A 436 -14.62 18.89 7.96
C GLU A 436 -14.42 19.07 9.47
N ALA A 437 -15.50 19.27 10.23
CA ALA A 437 -15.40 19.48 11.67
C ALA A 437 -14.81 18.27 12.41
N ASN A 438 -15.18 17.05 12.01
CA ASN A 438 -14.65 15.82 12.59
C ASN A 438 -13.20 15.56 12.18
N VAL A 439 -12.80 15.89 10.95
CA VAL A 439 -11.39 15.85 10.55
C VAL A 439 -10.58 16.87 11.37
N ASP A 440 -11.07 18.09 11.55
CA ASP A 440 -10.41 19.09 12.40
C ASP A 440 -10.28 18.62 13.85
N ALA A 441 -11.34 18.06 14.43
CA ALA A 441 -11.31 17.49 15.77
C ALA A 441 -10.30 16.33 15.87
N TYR A 442 -10.19 15.50 14.83
CA TYR A 442 -9.20 14.43 14.75
C TYR A 442 -7.77 14.97 14.74
N LEU A 443 -7.49 15.99 13.92
CA LEU A 443 -6.17 16.65 13.88
C LEU A 443 -5.80 17.27 15.24
N GLU A 444 -6.76 17.86 15.94
CA GLU A 444 -6.54 18.40 17.29
C GLU A 444 -6.24 17.30 18.33
N MET A 445 -6.84 16.11 18.19
CA MET A 445 -6.49 14.95 19.02
C MET A 445 -5.06 14.47 18.74
N LEU A 446 -4.64 14.36 17.48
CA LEU A 446 -3.27 13.98 17.13
C LEU A 446 -2.24 14.98 17.68
N LYS A 447 -2.52 16.28 17.57
CA LYS A 447 -1.70 17.34 18.18
C LYS A 447 -1.64 17.19 19.70
N LEU A 448 -2.77 16.96 20.35
CA LEU A 448 -2.83 16.73 21.79
C LEU A 448 -1.96 15.54 22.20
N PHE A 449 -1.99 14.43 21.45
CA PHE A 449 -1.17 13.27 21.75
C PHE A 449 0.31 13.58 21.69
N LYS A 450 0.77 14.29 20.65
CA LYS A 450 2.17 14.74 20.52
C LYS A 450 2.54 15.78 21.60
N GLN A 451 1.60 16.63 22.03
CA GLN A 451 1.83 17.57 23.15
C GLN A 451 2.00 16.84 24.49
N VAL A 452 1.23 15.77 24.73
CA VAL A 452 1.31 14.98 25.96
C VAL A 452 2.53 14.06 25.96
N ASN A 453 2.84 13.44 24.82
CA ASN A 453 4.02 12.60 24.61
C ASN A 453 4.61 12.86 23.20
N PRO A 454 5.67 13.68 23.08
CA PRO A 454 6.30 13.98 21.78
C PRO A 454 6.80 12.75 21.01
N ASP A 455 7.14 11.67 21.72
CA ASP A 455 7.68 10.44 21.14
C ASP A 455 6.60 9.45 20.69
N ILE A 456 5.31 9.78 20.90
CA ILE A 456 4.20 8.88 20.51
C ILE A 456 4.20 8.66 18.99
N PHE A 457 4.07 7.41 18.56
CA PHE A 457 3.94 7.03 17.15
C PHE A 457 2.46 6.92 16.79
N LEU A 458 2.02 7.69 15.80
CA LEU A 458 0.61 7.78 15.43
C LEU A 458 0.40 7.11 14.07
N ASN A 459 -0.34 6.01 14.08
CA ASN A 459 -0.74 5.27 12.89
C ASN A 459 -2.24 5.48 12.63
N CYS A 460 -2.59 6.20 11.56
CA CYS A 460 -3.99 6.47 11.18
C CYS A 460 -4.44 5.48 10.11
N THR A 461 -5.41 4.60 10.43
CA THR A 461 -5.75 3.45 9.58
C THR A 461 -7.09 3.52 8.85
N GLY A 462 -8.04 2.62 9.10
CA GLY A 462 -9.27 2.51 8.31
C GLY A 462 -10.02 3.84 8.20
N GLY A 463 -10.66 4.10 7.05
CA GLY A 463 -11.38 5.36 6.79
C GLY A 463 -10.49 6.54 6.36
N MET A 464 -9.20 6.31 6.12
CA MET A 464 -8.26 7.31 5.62
C MET A 464 -8.10 7.26 4.09
N TRP A 465 -7.61 8.36 3.52
CA TRP A 465 -7.19 8.49 2.13
C TRP A 465 -5.75 9.02 2.09
N LEU A 466 -5.04 8.79 0.97
CA LEU A 466 -3.60 9.08 0.83
C LEU A 466 -3.26 10.56 0.64
N SER A 467 -3.83 11.45 1.47
CA SER A 467 -3.40 12.84 1.51
C SER A 467 -2.03 12.99 2.18
N PRO A 468 -1.04 13.61 1.52
CA PRO A 468 0.27 13.86 2.14
C PRO A 468 0.19 14.77 3.38
N TRP A 469 -0.85 15.60 3.51
CA TRP A 469 -0.99 16.54 4.62
C TRP A 469 -1.34 15.88 5.96
N TRP A 470 -1.71 14.59 5.96
CA TRP A 470 -1.80 13.81 7.21
C TRP A 470 -0.44 13.73 7.92
N LEU A 471 0.66 13.72 7.15
CA LEU A 471 2.01 13.52 7.68
C LEU A 471 2.55 14.71 8.48
N MET A 472 1.84 15.84 8.49
CA MET A 472 2.09 16.93 9.44
C MET A 472 1.68 16.56 10.88
N TYR A 473 0.83 15.54 11.04
CA TYR A 473 0.17 15.20 12.30
C TYR A 473 0.37 13.74 12.73
N CYS A 474 0.60 12.81 11.80
CA CYS A 474 0.83 11.40 12.10
C CYS A 474 2.07 10.83 11.39
N ASP A 475 2.56 9.69 11.90
CA ASP A 475 3.75 9.01 11.39
C ASP A 475 3.41 8.15 10.15
N THR A 476 2.24 7.48 10.15
CA THR A 476 1.78 6.63 9.04
C THR A 476 0.29 6.74 8.73
N VAL A 477 -0.07 6.41 7.49
CA VAL A 477 -1.47 6.31 6.99
C VAL A 477 -1.69 4.95 6.33
N TRP A 478 -2.88 4.36 6.50
CA TRP A 478 -3.24 3.10 5.85
C TRP A 478 -3.22 3.18 4.33
N ARG A 479 -2.66 2.15 3.68
CA ARG A 479 -2.58 2.04 2.23
C ARG A 479 -3.94 1.95 1.50
N GLY A 480 -5.05 1.74 2.22
CA GLY A 480 -6.36 1.40 1.64
C GLY A 480 -6.48 -0.08 1.29
N ALA A 481 -7.68 -0.55 0.88
CA ALA A 481 -8.04 -1.97 0.68
C ALA A 481 -8.08 -2.81 1.99
N SER A 482 -8.26 -4.13 1.87
CA SER A 482 -8.38 -5.07 2.99
C SER A 482 -7.07 -5.25 3.77
N ASP A 483 -7.14 -5.66 5.03
CA ASP A 483 -5.96 -5.95 5.88
C ASP A 483 -4.98 -6.90 5.19
N THR A 484 -5.52 -8.04 4.74
CA THR A 484 -4.84 -9.08 3.98
C THR A 484 -5.67 -9.50 2.77
N GLY A 485 -5.02 -10.04 1.74
CA GLY A 485 -5.69 -10.52 0.54
C GLY A 485 -4.80 -11.41 -0.30
N TYR A 486 -5.31 -11.80 -1.45
CA TYR A 486 -4.67 -12.71 -2.40
C TYR A 486 -4.92 -12.18 -3.82
N GLU A 487 -3.87 -12.06 -4.63
CA GLU A 487 -4.01 -11.72 -6.06
C GLU A 487 -4.72 -12.86 -6.81
N ARG A 488 -5.69 -12.54 -7.66
CA ARG A 488 -6.57 -13.52 -8.31
C ARG A 488 -6.50 -13.49 -9.83
N ALA A 489 -5.82 -12.51 -10.42
CA ALA A 489 -5.79 -12.31 -11.86
C ALA A 489 -4.95 -13.35 -12.61
N HIS A 490 -3.88 -13.88 -12.01
CA HIS A 490 -2.98 -14.84 -12.67
C HIS A 490 -2.53 -15.98 -11.74
N PRO A 491 -2.05 -17.12 -12.28
CA PRO A 491 -1.66 -18.28 -11.47
C PRO A 491 -0.45 -18.06 -10.56
N PHE A 492 -0.44 -18.79 -9.44
CA PHE A 492 0.63 -18.85 -8.45
C PHE A 492 0.96 -20.30 -8.06
N VAL A 493 2.15 -20.52 -7.49
CA VAL A 493 2.62 -21.82 -6.96
C VAL A 493 2.41 -21.97 -5.45
N ASP A 494 2.33 -20.86 -4.72
CA ASP A 494 2.09 -20.85 -3.28
C ASP A 494 1.22 -19.65 -2.85
N GLN A 495 0.63 -19.79 -1.67
CA GLN A 495 -0.33 -18.84 -1.12
C GLN A 495 0.33 -17.54 -0.63
N ARG A 496 1.62 -17.57 -0.25
CA ARG A 496 2.35 -16.39 0.20
C ARG A 496 2.69 -15.47 -0.96
N ALA A 497 3.17 -16.01 -2.08
CA ALA A 497 3.41 -15.26 -3.31
C ALA A 497 2.14 -14.54 -3.78
N GLN A 498 0.99 -15.22 -3.68
CA GLN A 498 -0.33 -14.66 -3.97
C GLN A 498 -0.67 -13.46 -3.05
N ALA A 499 -0.33 -13.56 -1.76
CA ALA A 499 -0.57 -12.49 -0.79
C ALA A 499 0.38 -11.28 -0.96
N ILE A 500 1.65 -11.52 -1.30
CA ILE A 500 2.62 -10.48 -1.64
C ILE A 500 2.13 -9.72 -2.89
N SER A 501 1.74 -10.44 -3.95
CA SER A 501 1.19 -9.80 -5.16
C SER A 501 -0.07 -8.98 -4.92
N TYR A 502 -0.92 -9.38 -3.98
CA TYR A 502 -2.08 -8.56 -3.62
C TYR A 502 -1.66 -7.18 -3.11
N VAL A 503 -0.70 -7.13 -2.19
CA VAL A 503 -0.24 -5.85 -1.62
C VAL A 503 0.48 -5.03 -2.68
N ASP A 504 1.38 -5.64 -3.47
CA ASP A 504 2.04 -4.93 -4.56
C ASP A 504 1.01 -4.39 -5.58
N GLY A 505 -0.07 -5.11 -5.85
CA GLY A 505 -1.18 -4.65 -6.69
C GLY A 505 -1.85 -3.40 -6.15
N VAL A 506 -2.16 -3.37 -4.86
CA VAL A 506 -2.72 -2.17 -4.21
C VAL A 506 -1.74 -0.99 -4.32
N LEU A 507 -0.44 -1.23 -4.15
CA LEU A 507 0.57 -0.17 -4.28
C LEU A 507 0.76 0.28 -5.74
N TYR A 508 0.66 -0.63 -6.72
CA TYR A 508 0.65 -0.30 -8.14
C TYR A 508 -0.52 0.62 -8.48
N ASP A 509 -1.74 0.25 -8.05
CA ASP A 509 -2.94 1.06 -8.27
C ASP A 509 -2.75 2.46 -7.64
N ASN A 510 -2.26 2.55 -6.41
CA ASN A 510 -2.06 3.82 -5.73
C ASN A 510 -1.00 4.72 -6.38
N PHE A 511 0.19 4.20 -6.71
CA PHE A 511 1.34 5.02 -7.07
C PHE A 511 1.64 5.12 -8.56
N LEU A 512 1.28 4.10 -9.35
CA LEU A 512 1.55 4.10 -10.79
C LEU A 512 0.29 4.46 -11.59
N LYS A 513 -0.88 3.94 -11.19
CA LYS A 513 -2.14 4.22 -11.88
C LYS A 513 -2.79 5.51 -11.39
N HIS A 514 -2.96 5.69 -10.07
CA HIS A 514 -3.56 6.88 -9.50
C HIS A 514 -2.57 8.01 -9.22
N ARG A 515 -1.26 7.71 -9.23
CA ARG A 515 -0.17 8.67 -9.01
C ARG A 515 -0.35 9.51 -7.75
N TYR A 516 -0.84 8.90 -6.67
CA TYR A 516 -1.00 9.59 -5.39
C TYR A 516 0.34 10.11 -4.90
N GLN A 517 0.37 11.38 -4.51
CA GLN A 517 1.57 12.07 -4.05
C GLN A 517 1.75 11.82 -2.55
N PHE A 518 2.11 10.58 -2.20
CA PHE A 518 2.30 10.13 -0.82
C PHE A 518 3.56 9.25 -0.72
N PRO A 519 4.42 9.42 0.30
CA PRO A 519 5.63 8.61 0.44
C PRO A 519 5.29 7.18 0.88
N VAL A 520 5.69 6.17 0.09
CA VAL A 520 5.50 4.73 0.40
C VAL A 520 6.01 4.39 1.80
N SER A 521 7.15 4.96 2.20
CA SER A 521 7.77 4.74 3.51
C SER A 521 6.90 5.15 4.71
N ALA A 522 5.87 5.98 4.48
CA ALA A 522 4.90 6.41 5.49
C ALA A 522 3.58 5.64 5.44
N LEU A 523 3.50 4.58 4.63
CA LEU A 523 2.33 3.71 4.62
C LEU A 523 2.35 2.76 5.81
N MET A 524 1.16 2.52 6.35
CA MET A 524 0.89 1.32 7.11
C MET A 524 0.41 0.23 6.15
N VAL A 525 1.04 -0.93 6.26
CA VAL A 525 0.70 -2.18 5.58
C VAL A 525 0.75 -3.27 6.65
N HIS A 526 -0.16 -4.24 6.58
CA HIS A 526 -0.01 -5.45 7.40
C HIS A 526 1.21 -6.22 6.88
N GLY A 527 2.34 -6.10 7.59
CA GLY A 527 3.62 -6.67 7.18
C GLY A 527 3.63 -8.19 7.33
N ILE A 528 4.04 -8.67 8.50
CA ILE A 528 4.21 -10.11 8.73
C ILE A 528 3.03 -10.65 9.54
N VAL A 529 2.23 -11.50 8.90
CA VAL A 529 1.07 -12.17 9.50
C VAL A 529 1.27 -13.67 9.55
N TYR A 530 1.50 -14.18 10.77
CA TYR A 530 1.69 -15.59 11.10
C TYR A 530 1.30 -15.84 12.56
N GLY A 531 0.03 -15.58 12.85
CA GLY A 531 -0.56 -15.75 14.17
C GLY A 531 -1.51 -16.95 14.23
N ARG A 532 -1.79 -17.43 15.44
CA ARG A 532 -2.67 -18.59 15.66
C ARG A 532 -4.11 -18.39 15.16
N LEU A 533 -4.57 -17.13 15.08
CA LEU A 533 -5.90 -16.78 14.58
C LEU A 533 -5.90 -16.56 13.05
N HIS A 534 -4.74 -16.29 12.45
CA HIS A 534 -4.60 -16.18 11.00
C HIS A 534 -3.15 -16.43 10.55
N MET A 535 -2.94 -17.46 9.73
CA MET A 535 -1.67 -17.77 9.07
C MET A 535 -1.79 -17.46 7.58
N LEU A 536 -1.35 -16.27 7.15
CA LEU A 536 -1.63 -15.77 5.81
C LEU A 536 -1.03 -16.64 4.69
N GLY A 537 0.16 -17.21 4.91
CA GLY A 537 0.82 -18.17 4.02
C GLY A 537 0.39 -19.64 4.22
N GLY A 538 -0.54 -19.91 5.15
CA GLY A 538 -1.03 -21.24 5.50
C GLY A 538 -0.25 -21.96 6.61
N ARG A 539 -0.85 -23.03 7.18
CA ARG A 539 -0.31 -23.79 8.33
C ARG A 539 1.00 -24.55 8.07
N GLY A 540 1.38 -24.71 6.80
CA GLY A 540 2.61 -25.38 6.37
C GLY A 540 3.46 -24.51 5.45
N GLU A 541 3.43 -23.19 5.65
CA GLU A 541 4.28 -22.24 4.95
C GLU A 541 5.75 -22.69 5.00
N ALA A 542 6.40 -22.79 3.83
CA ALA A 542 7.80 -23.17 3.75
C ALA A 542 8.68 -22.03 4.27
N LEU A 543 9.83 -22.38 4.88
CA LEU A 543 10.79 -21.39 5.36
C LEU A 543 11.23 -20.40 4.27
N GLU A 544 11.29 -20.82 3.01
CA GLU A 544 11.56 -19.97 1.85
C GLU A 544 10.51 -18.88 1.70
N SER A 545 9.23 -19.25 1.58
CA SER A 545 8.11 -18.30 1.49
C SER A 545 8.02 -17.37 2.70
N TRP A 546 8.34 -17.88 3.90
CA TRP A 546 8.47 -17.05 5.10
C TRP A 546 9.62 -16.02 4.98
N THR A 547 10.78 -16.46 4.49
CA THR A 547 11.96 -15.61 4.31
C THR A 547 11.71 -14.53 3.28
N ASP A 548 11.12 -14.92 2.16
CA ASP A 548 10.65 -14.04 1.10
C ASP A 548 9.71 -12.96 1.65
N ASN A 549 8.71 -13.35 2.45
CA ASN A 549 7.79 -12.40 3.08
C ASN A 549 8.50 -11.43 4.04
N ALA A 550 9.42 -11.95 4.87
CA ALA A 550 10.16 -11.14 5.82
C ALA A 550 11.05 -10.11 5.11
N VAL A 551 11.77 -10.52 4.07
CA VAL A 551 12.64 -9.65 3.27
C VAL A 551 11.80 -8.64 2.48
N TRP A 552 10.77 -9.09 1.76
CA TRP A 552 9.85 -8.21 1.03
C TRP A 552 9.25 -7.14 1.94
N SER A 553 8.76 -7.51 3.12
CA SER A 553 8.14 -6.57 4.07
C SER A 553 9.08 -5.42 4.47
N MET A 554 10.40 -5.69 4.56
CA MET A 554 11.40 -4.65 4.86
C MET A 554 11.83 -3.88 3.62
N CYS A 555 11.91 -4.55 2.48
CA CYS A 555 12.23 -3.96 1.18
C CYS A 555 11.14 -3.05 0.62
N LEU A 556 9.92 -3.06 1.18
CA LEU A 556 8.92 -2.02 0.93
C LEU A 556 9.39 -0.62 1.38
N GLY A 557 10.39 -0.53 2.26
CA GLY A 557 10.90 0.74 2.79
C GLY A 557 10.02 1.38 3.87
N LEU A 558 9.06 0.64 4.42
CA LEU A 558 8.14 1.14 5.43
C LEU A 558 8.89 1.52 6.71
N MET A 559 8.54 2.66 7.29
CA MET A 559 9.08 3.10 8.57
C MET A 559 8.46 2.33 9.73
N MET A 560 7.18 1.98 9.64
CA MET A 560 6.49 1.10 10.58
C MET A 560 6.65 -0.38 10.17
N LYS A 561 6.99 -1.25 11.12
CA LYS A 561 7.14 -2.70 10.96
C LYS A 561 6.22 -3.40 11.96
N GLU A 562 5.05 -3.82 11.48
CA GLU A 562 4.06 -4.48 12.31
C GLU A 562 4.20 -6.00 12.25
N LEU A 563 4.23 -6.61 13.44
CA LEU A 563 4.41 -8.05 13.64
C LEU A 563 3.12 -8.66 14.24
N TYR A 564 2.39 -9.42 13.42
CA TYR A 564 1.24 -10.20 13.86
C TYR A 564 1.63 -11.67 14.02
N LEU A 565 2.37 -11.98 15.09
CA LEU A 565 3.02 -13.28 15.29
C LEU A 565 2.59 -13.94 16.59
N THR A 566 2.47 -15.26 16.57
CA THR A 566 2.42 -16.06 17.80
C THR A 566 3.80 -16.65 18.07
N PRO A 567 4.53 -16.22 19.12
CA PRO A 567 5.93 -16.63 19.31
C PRO A 567 6.18 -18.14 19.36
N SER A 568 5.22 -18.92 19.86
CA SER A 568 5.33 -20.38 19.95
C SER A 568 5.18 -21.12 18.63
N LEU A 569 4.78 -20.44 17.54
CA LEU A 569 4.70 -21.03 16.19
C LEU A 569 6.00 -20.92 15.41
N LEU A 570 6.90 -20.01 15.81
CA LEU A 570 8.14 -19.74 15.09
C LEU A 570 9.26 -20.64 15.59
N SER A 571 9.95 -21.31 14.66
CA SER A 571 11.20 -22.01 14.94
C SER A 571 12.39 -21.04 15.05
N ASP A 572 13.56 -21.54 15.46
CA ASP A 572 14.79 -20.75 15.53
C ASP A 572 15.17 -20.12 14.17
N ASP A 573 14.94 -20.82 13.07
CA ASP A 573 15.20 -20.29 11.72
C ASP A 573 14.24 -19.14 11.35
N HIS A 574 12.97 -19.23 11.75
CA HIS A 574 12.01 -18.14 11.53
C HIS A 574 12.46 -16.87 12.27
N TRP A 575 12.91 -17.02 13.52
CA TRP A 575 13.44 -15.92 14.32
C TRP A 575 14.76 -15.38 13.78
N ASP A 576 15.64 -16.24 13.27
CA ASP A 576 16.91 -15.83 12.69
C ASP A 576 16.74 -14.98 11.44
N VAL A 577 15.85 -15.39 10.57
CA VAL A 577 15.43 -14.60 9.41
C VAL A 577 14.87 -13.25 9.87
N LEU A 578 13.88 -13.23 10.76
CA LEU A 578 13.22 -12.00 11.20
C LEU A 578 14.20 -11.02 11.86
N GLY A 579 15.03 -11.51 12.78
CA GLY A 579 16.00 -10.70 13.51
C GLY A 579 17.07 -10.08 12.62
N LYS A 580 17.63 -10.86 11.68
CA LYS A 580 18.63 -10.35 10.71
C LYS A 580 18.02 -9.32 9.76
N THR A 581 16.82 -9.59 9.22
CA THR A 581 16.15 -8.66 8.30
C THR A 581 15.76 -7.35 8.99
N LEU A 582 15.24 -7.38 10.22
CA LEU A 582 14.93 -6.16 10.98
C LEU A 582 16.17 -5.31 11.28
N ARG A 583 17.30 -5.94 11.65
CA ARG A 583 18.56 -5.20 11.82
C ARG A 583 19.06 -4.57 10.53
N TRP A 584 18.94 -5.31 9.42
CA TRP A 584 19.30 -4.78 8.10
C TRP A 584 18.43 -3.59 7.74
N ALA A 585 17.12 -3.66 7.97
CA ALA A 585 16.21 -2.55 7.72
C ALA A 585 16.55 -1.31 8.57
N GLU A 586 16.87 -1.50 9.85
CA GLU A 586 17.28 -0.38 10.73
C GLU A 586 18.58 0.26 10.26
N ALA A 587 19.58 -0.54 9.87
CA ALA A 587 20.86 -0.03 9.36
C ALA A 587 20.74 0.68 8.01
N ASN A 588 19.66 0.45 7.26
CA ASN A 588 19.41 1.02 5.94
C ASN A 588 18.26 2.03 5.90
N LYS A 589 17.70 2.42 7.05
CA LYS A 589 16.49 3.26 7.12
C LYS A 589 16.60 4.59 6.36
N ASP A 590 17.80 5.20 6.36
CA ASP A 590 18.05 6.50 5.73
C ASP A 590 18.03 6.40 4.20
N THR A 591 18.26 5.22 3.63
CA THR A 591 18.05 4.95 2.20
C THR A 591 16.62 4.46 1.95
N LEU A 592 16.14 3.51 2.77
CA LEU A 592 14.82 2.89 2.63
C LEU A 592 13.65 3.88 2.73
N VAL A 593 13.83 5.03 3.39
CA VAL A 593 12.79 6.06 3.45
C VAL A 593 12.48 6.69 2.09
N ALA A 594 13.43 6.67 1.16
CA ALA A 594 13.34 7.26 -0.18
C ALA A 594 12.90 6.22 -1.23
N THR A 595 11.73 5.62 -0.99
CA THR A 595 11.19 4.54 -1.83
C THR A 595 10.48 5.06 -3.09
N GLN A 596 10.76 4.41 -4.21
CA GLN A 596 10.01 4.50 -5.47
C GLN A 596 9.62 3.10 -5.93
N MET A 597 8.35 2.90 -6.29
CA MET A 597 7.90 1.65 -6.90
C MET A 597 8.34 1.54 -8.36
N LEU A 598 8.75 0.34 -8.79
CA LEU A 598 9.10 0.03 -10.18
C LEU A 598 7.83 -0.22 -11.03
N PRO A 599 7.83 0.13 -12.34
CA PRO A 599 6.60 0.33 -13.11
C PRO A 599 5.79 -0.92 -13.51
N GLY A 600 6.31 -2.14 -13.32
CA GLY A 600 5.59 -3.33 -13.78
C GLY A 600 4.34 -3.65 -12.96
N ASN A 601 3.29 -4.10 -13.66
CA ASN A 601 1.97 -4.37 -13.09
C ASN A 601 1.87 -5.79 -12.51
N PRO A 602 1.84 -5.96 -11.18
CA PRO A 602 1.72 -7.27 -10.55
C PRO A 602 0.36 -7.95 -10.81
N HIS A 603 -0.72 -7.21 -11.10
CA HIS A 603 -1.99 -7.82 -11.51
C HIS A 603 -1.87 -8.59 -12.84
N LEU A 604 -0.88 -8.25 -13.66
CA LEU A 604 -0.58 -8.93 -14.93
C LEU A 604 0.58 -9.92 -14.80
N GLY A 605 1.05 -10.18 -13.58
CA GLY A 605 2.22 -11.02 -13.33
C GLY A 605 3.53 -10.43 -13.83
N GLN A 606 3.59 -9.12 -14.13
CA GLN A 606 4.82 -8.47 -14.60
C GLN A 606 5.82 -8.26 -13.45
N VAL A 607 7.11 -8.19 -13.78
CA VAL A 607 8.16 -7.88 -12.80
C VAL A 607 7.91 -6.54 -12.13
N THR A 608 7.88 -6.54 -10.80
CA THR A 608 7.68 -5.33 -9.99
C THR A 608 8.70 -5.26 -8.86
N GLY A 609 8.70 -4.17 -8.10
CA GLY A 609 9.65 -3.97 -7.00
C GLY A 609 9.76 -2.54 -6.52
N TYR A 610 10.84 -2.26 -5.78
CA TYR A 610 11.06 -0.99 -5.09
C TYR A 610 12.52 -0.56 -5.20
N LYS A 611 12.75 0.67 -5.64
CA LYS A 611 14.06 1.33 -5.64
C LYS A 611 14.13 2.32 -4.48
N HIS A 612 15.20 2.26 -3.72
CA HIS A 612 15.52 3.19 -2.63
C HIS A 612 16.88 3.81 -2.93
N ALA A 613 16.97 5.12 -3.12
CA ALA A 613 18.21 5.73 -3.58
C ALA A 613 18.43 7.09 -2.93
N VAL A 614 19.55 7.23 -2.20
CA VAL A 614 19.98 8.46 -1.53
C VAL A 614 21.50 8.54 -1.62
N GLY A 615 22.01 9.66 -2.12
CA GLY A 615 23.43 9.92 -2.30
C GLY A 615 24.08 8.88 -3.22
N ASP A 616 25.06 8.16 -2.70
CA ASP A 616 25.76 7.10 -3.42
C ASP A 616 25.28 5.70 -3.04
N ARG A 617 24.24 5.57 -2.20
CA ARG A 617 23.64 4.30 -1.80
C ARG A 617 22.31 4.06 -2.52
N THR A 618 22.19 2.90 -3.16
CA THR A 618 20.98 2.44 -3.82
C THR A 618 20.66 1.02 -3.38
N ILE A 619 19.41 0.75 -3.03
CA ILE A 619 18.88 -0.58 -2.71
C ILE A 619 17.71 -0.82 -3.65
N VAL A 620 17.72 -1.94 -4.36
CA VAL A 620 16.64 -2.32 -5.28
C VAL A 620 16.13 -3.70 -4.90
N PHE A 621 14.83 -3.80 -4.64
CA PHE A 621 14.13 -5.06 -4.57
C PHE A 621 13.36 -5.28 -5.87
N VAL A 622 13.51 -6.44 -6.49
CA VAL A 622 12.78 -6.84 -7.70
C VAL A 622 12.24 -8.25 -7.52
N ARG A 623 11.06 -8.53 -8.07
CA ARG A 623 10.50 -9.87 -8.08
C ARG A 623 9.71 -10.16 -9.34
N ASN A 624 9.63 -11.45 -9.68
CA ASN A 624 8.86 -11.99 -10.78
C ASN A 624 7.65 -12.77 -10.22
N PRO A 625 6.42 -12.24 -10.30
CA PRO A 625 5.23 -12.95 -9.81
C PRO A 625 4.82 -14.17 -10.67
N SER A 626 5.37 -14.31 -11.88
CA SER A 626 4.86 -15.24 -12.88
C SER A 626 5.52 -16.62 -12.81
N LEU A 627 4.91 -17.58 -13.52
CA LEU A 627 5.44 -18.94 -13.70
C LEU A 627 6.48 -19.04 -14.83
N ARG A 628 6.99 -17.93 -15.35
CA ARG A 628 7.94 -17.89 -16.47
C ARG A 628 9.09 -16.93 -16.15
N PRO A 629 10.30 -17.14 -16.66
CA PRO A 629 11.37 -16.17 -16.50
C PRO A 629 11.01 -14.81 -17.11
N GLN A 630 11.44 -13.73 -16.48
CA GLN A 630 11.24 -12.36 -16.96
C GLN A 630 12.49 -11.50 -16.69
N THR A 631 12.70 -10.45 -17.48
CA THR A 631 13.83 -9.52 -17.28
C THR A 631 13.38 -8.31 -16.46
N ALA A 632 14.15 -7.99 -15.43
CA ALA A 632 14.08 -6.74 -14.70
C ALA A 632 15.13 -5.77 -15.25
N ALA A 633 14.75 -4.49 -15.45
CA ALA A 633 15.68 -3.43 -15.80
C ALA A 633 15.43 -2.21 -14.89
N PHE A 634 16.48 -1.69 -14.27
CA PHE A 634 16.41 -0.53 -13.37
C PHE A 634 17.72 0.25 -13.34
N ASP A 635 17.64 1.58 -13.22
CA ASP A 635 18.82 2.42 -13.00
C ASP A 635 19.23 2.45 -11.52
N LEU A 636 20.46 2.86 -11.25
CA LEU A 636 21.00 3.00 -9.89
C LEU A 636 21.11 4.46 -9.44
N ALA A 637 20.70 5.42 -10.27
CA ALA A 637 20.86 6.83 -9.96
C ALA A 637 19.79 7.27 -8.93
N PRO A 638 20.18 8.04 -7.90
CA PRO A 638 19.21 8.65 -7.02
C PRO A 638 18.54 9.84 -7.74
N PRO A 639 17.38 10.30 -7.26
CA PRO A 639 16.67 11.43 -7.86
C PRO A 639 17.51 12.72 -7.98
N GLU A 640 18.44 12.96 -7.06
CA GLU A 640 19.39 14.08 -7.08
C GLU A 640 20.52 13.98 -8.10
N GLY A 641 20.66 12.83 -8.77
CA GLY A 641 21.55 12.68 -9.91
C GLY A 641 23.01 12.37 -9.56
N ASN A 642 23.32 11.88 -8.37
CA ASN A 642 24.69 11.46 -8.00
C ASN A 642 25.20 10.36 -8.96
N ARG A 643 26.35 10.63 -9.60
CA ARG A 643 27.00 9.77 -10.59
C ARG A 643 28.20 8.97 -10.07
N ALA A 644 28.43 8.93 -8.76
CA ALA A 644 29.51 8.14 -8.17
C ALA A 644 29.40 6.67 -8.59
N ARG A 645 30.54 6.07 -8.96
CA ARG A 645 30.62 4.68 -9.39
C ARG A 645 30.36 3.74 -8.22
N ARG A 646 29.68 2.62 -8.48
CA ARG A 646 29.21 1.71 -7.42
C ARG A 646 29.58 0.26 -7.71
N LEU A 647 29.93 -0.47 -6.65
CA LEU A 647 29.84 -1.93 -6.63
C LEU A 647 28.36 -2.29 -6.56
N VAL A 648 27.93 -3.28 -7.34
CA VAL A 648 26.56 -3.78 -7.39
C VAL A 648 26.55 -5.24 -6.98
N GLU A 649 25.80 -5.57 -5.94
CA GLU A 649 25.74 -6.91 -5.36
C GLU A 649 24.29 -7.35 -5.16
N ILE A 650 23.93 -8.54 -5.66
CA ILE A 650 22.74 -9.24 -5.16
C ILE A 650 23.03 -9.64 -3.72
N VAL A 651 22.17 -9.28 -2.78
CA VAL A 651 22.33 -9.58 -1.34
C VAL A 651 21.27 -10.54 -0.79
N TYR A 652 20.25 -10.87 -1.60
CA TYR A 652 19.20 -11.85 -1.32
C TYR A 652 18.71 -12.48 -2.63
N PRO A 653 18.43 -13.80 -2.69
CA PRO A 653 18.48 -14.81 -1.62
C PRO A 653 19.85 -15.46 -1.43
N TYR A 654 20.81 -15.07 -2.27
CA TYR A 654 22.22 -15.41 -2.22
C TYR A 654 23.05 -14.14 -2.43
N ARG A 655 24.38 -14.23 -2.33
CA ARG A 655 25.27 -13.11 -2.66
C ARG A 655 25.92 -13.28 -4.01
N GLN A 656 25.99 -12.22 -4.81
CA GLN A 656 26.70 -12.23 -6.09
C GLN A 656 27.04 -10.81 -6.53
N VAL A 657 28.32 -10.53 -6.80
CA VAL A 657 28.74 -9.26 -7.40
C VAL A 657 28.36 -9.27 -8.88
N LEU A 658 27.52 -8.32 -9.29
CA LEU A 658 27.09 -8.11 -10.68
C LEU A 658 28.05 -7.20 -11.43
N ALA A 659 28.53 -6.14 -10.77
CA ALA A 659 29.47 -5.18 -11.35
C ALA A 659 30.33 -4.57 -10.24
N ARG A 660 31.65 -4.44 -10.46
CA ARG A 660 32.57 -3.82 -9.48
C ARG A 660 32.66 -2.31 -9.57
N ASP A 661 32.25 -1.77 -10.72
CA ASP A 661 32.37 -0.36 -11.06
C ASP A 661 31.25 -0.04 -12.07
N ALA A 662 30.02 0.12 -11.57
CA ALA A 662 28.84 0.40 -12.40
C ALA A 662 28.62 1.91 -12.56
N ASP A 663 28.14 2.31 -13.74
CA ASP A 663 27.60 3.65 -13.96
C ASP A 663 26.18 3.73 -13.39
N PRO A 664 25.87 4.57 -12.39
CA PRO A 664 24.50 4.94 -12.01
C PRO A 664 23.52 5.14 -13.15
N ALA A 665 23.99 5.72 -14.26
CA ALA A 665 23.17 6.12 -15.39
C ALA A 665 22.75 4.95 -16.29
N GLN A 666 23.50 3.85 -16.25
CA GLN A 666 23.24 2.69 -17.08
C GLN A 666 22.31 1.74 -16.32
N PRO A 667 21.25 1.23 -16.98
CA PRO A 667 20.37 0.27 -16.35
C PRO A 667 21.13 -1.03 -16.04
N VAL A 668 20.81 -1.62 -14.90
CA VAL A 668 21.17 -2.99 -14.55
C VAL A 668 20.05 -3.90 -15.06
N GLU A 669 20.41 -4.87 -15.88
CA GLU A 669 19.48 -5.90 -16.36
C GLU A 669 19.73 -7.23 -15.67
N ILE A 670 18.67 -7.85 -15.15
CA ILE A 670 18.74 -9.15 -14.47
C ILE A 670 17.58 -10.02 -14.96
N VAL A 671 17.87 -11.26 -15.36
CA VAL A 671 16.84 -12.26 -15.64
C VAL A 671 16.42 -12.92 -14.34
N LEU A 672 15.14 -12.80 -14.00
CA LEU A 672 14.52 -13.43 -12.83
C LEU A 672 13.88 -14.75 -13.23
N ALA A 673 14.17 -15.81 -12.46
CA ALA A 673 13.47 -17.08 -12.57
C ALA A 673 11.98 -16.93 -12.17
N PRO A 674 11.12 -17.90 -12.52
CA PRO A 674 9.73 -17.93 -12.06
C PRO A 674 9.62 -17.81 -10.53
N ASN A 675 8.73 -16.96 -10.03
CA ASN A 675 8.52 -16.70 -8.61
C ASN A 675 9.77 -16.22 -7.83
N GLU A 676 10.83 -15.79 -8.51
CA GLU A 676 12.07 -15.33 -7.86
C GLU A 676 11.95 -13.88 -7.38
N MET A 677 12.61 -13.59 -6.26
CA MET A 677 12.83 -12.22 -5.79
C MET A 677 14.28 -12.00 -5.43
N LEU A 678 14.79 -10.81 -5.75
CA LEU A 678 16.16 -10.40 -5.47
C LEU A 678 16.15 -9.07 -4.72
N ALA A 679 17.06 -8.93 -3.76
CA ALA A 679 17.48 -7.62 -3.26
C ALA A 679 18.90 -7.33 -3.75
N VAL A 680 19.13 -6.13 -4.26
CA VAL A 680 20.38 -5.65 -4.82
C VAL A 680 20.81 -4.42 -4.04
N GLU A 681 22.05 -4.40 -3.56
CA GLU A 681 22.67 -3.22 -2.97
C GLU A 681 23.72 -2.67 -3.93
N ALA A 682 23.78 -1.35 -4.03
CA ALA A 682 24.80 -0.63 -4.76
C ALA A 682 25.36 0.53 -3.91
N SER A 683 26.67 0.53 -3.70
CA SER A 683 27.39 1.56 -2.95
C SER A 683 28.83 1.71 -3.48
N PRO A 684 29.54 2.80 -3.18
CA PRO A 684 30.96 2.89 -3.52
C PRO A 684 31.76 1.77 -2.87
N ALA A 685 32.77 1.24 -3.59
CA ALA A 685 33.63 0.18 -3.06
C ALA A 685 34.40 0.60 -1.80
N ALA A 686 34.65 1.91 -1.62
CA ALA A 686 35.29 2.47 -0.44
C ALA A 686 34.43 2.38 0.84
N GLU A 687 33.12 2.21 0.72
CA GLU A 687 32.21 2.06 1.86
C GLU A 687 32.12 0.62 2.39
N LEU A 688 32.74 -0.33 1.68
CA LEU A 688 32.76 -1.73 2.10
C LEU A 688 33.39 -1.86 3.48
N ARG A 689 32.65 -2.53 4.37
CA ARG A 689 33.12 -2.88 5.73
C ARG A 689 33.50 -4.35 5.87
N ARG A 690 33.61 -5.05 4.74
CA ARG A 690 33.98 -6.46 4.66
C ARG A 690 34.61 -6.77 3.30
N PRO A 691 35.37 -7.86 3.17
CA PRO A 691 35.76 -8.38 1.86
C PRO A 691 34.54 -8.82 1.04
N VAL A 692 34.62 -8.64 -0.27
CA VAL A 692 33.61 -9.10 -1.24
C VAL A 692 34.24 -10.12 -2.18
N VAL A 693 33.43 -11.06 -2.64
CA VAL A 693 33.85 -12.09 -3.60
C VAL A 693 33.07 -11.92 -4.90
N ALA A 694 33.79 -11.71 -6.00
CA ALA A 694 33.24 -11.66 -7.35
C ALA A 694 33.62 -12.92 -8.15
N GLY A 695 32.85 -13.22 -9.19
CA GLY A 695 33.06 -14.36 -10.11
C GLY A 695 32.19 -15.58 -9.81
N CYS A 696 31.50 -15.63 -8.68
CA CYS A 696 30.54 -16.69 -8.33
C CYS A 696 29.47 -16.20 -7.36
N ARG A 697 28.47 -17.05 -7.09
CA ARG A 697 27.58 -16.89 -5.95
C ARG A 697 28.34 -17.20 -4.67
N TYR A 698 27.93 -16.59 -3.57
CA TYR A 698 28.47 -16.93 -2.27
C TYR A 698 27.45 -16.72 -1.15
N ALA A 699 27.76 -17.27 0.03
CA ALA A 699 27.06 -16.99 1.28
C ALA A 699 28.06 -16.53 2.34
N LEU A 700 27.61 -15.68 3.25
CA LEU A 700 28.37 -15.28 4.41
C LEU A 700 28.13 -16.28 5.55
N VAL A 701 29.17 -16.99 5.98
CA VAL A 701 29.08 -18.00 7.04
C VAL A 701 29.31 -17.35 8.40
N SER A 702 30.40 -16.59 8.52
CA SER A 702 30.75 -15.85 9.74
C SER A 702 31.63 -14.66 9.44
N GLU A 703 31.60 -13.68 10.33
CA GLU A 703 32.33 -12.44 10.18
C GLU A 703 32.83 -11.95 11.54
N SER A 704 34.10 -11.61 11.60
CA SER A 704 34.75 -10.91 12.70
C SER A 704 35.53 -9.71 12.14
N SER A 705 36.12 -8.90 13.01
CA SER A 705 36.89 -7.73 12.57
C SER A 705 38.12 -8.09 11.74
N LYS A 706 38.67 -9.31 11.83
CA LYS A 706 39.89 -9.73 11.10
C LYS A 706 39.72 -10.94 10.20
N GLU A 707 38.60 -11.63 10.28
CA GLU A 707 38.39 -12.88 9.57
C GLU A 707 36.95 -12.96 9.08
N VAL A 708 36.78 -13.26 7.79
CA VAL A 708 35.48 -13.46 7.16
C VAL A 708 35.46 -14.79 6.43
N VAL A 709 34.43 -15.59 6.69
CA VAL A 709 34.26 -16.93 6.12
C VAL A 709 33.14 -16.89 5.10
N PHE A 710 33.45 -17.35 3.89
CA PHE A 710 32.52 -17.42 2.78
C PHE A 710 32.34 -18.87 2.33
N ASP A 711 31.13 -19.21 1.94
CA ASP A 711 30.86 -20.40 1.15
C ASP A 711 30.70 -19.93 -0.30
N LEU A 712 31.61 -20.35 -1.19
CA LEU A 712 31.53 -20.14 -2.64
C LEU A 712 30.58 -21.18 -3.24
N ILE A 713 29.69 -20.75 -4.13
CA ILE A 713 28.52 -21.53 -4.53
C ILE A 713 28.40 -21.53 -6.06
N GLY A 714 28.11 -22.70 -6.63
CA GLY A 714 27.96 -22.90 -8.07
C GLY A 714 27.30 -24.22 -8.45
N ALA A 715 27.26 -24.53 -9.75
CA ALA A 715 26.54 -25.69 -10.28
C ALA A 715 27.15 -27.04 -9.87
N GLY A 716 28.42 -27.06 -9.46
CA GLY A 716 29.21 -28.20 -9.01
C GLY A 716 30.06 -28.83 -10.13
N GLY A 717 31.34 -29.12 -9.84
CA GLY A 717 32.29 -29.73 -10.78
C GLY A 717 33.02 -28.75 -11.70
N GLU A 718 32.67 -27.46 -11.66
CA GLU A 718 33.33 -26.40 -12.41
C GLU A 718 34.51 -25.77 -11.64
N GLN A 719 35.44 -25.19 -12.39
CA GLN A 719 36.49 -24.34 -11.83
C GLN A 719 36.00 -22.88 -11.80
N VAL A 720 35.99 -22.28 -10.62
CA VAL A 720 35.58 -20.90 -10.38
C VAL A 720 36.80 -20.03 -10.12
N ALA A 721 36.90 -18.92 -10.85
CA ALA A 721 37.84 -17.83 -10.54
C ALA A 721 37.16 -16.84 -9.57
N ALA A 722 37.43 -16.97 -8.28
CA ALA A 722 36.91 -16.08 -7.26
C ALA A 722 37.88 -14.91 -7.02
N HIS A 723 37.39 -13.69 -7.27
CA HIS A 723 38.13 -12.45 -7.06
C HIS A 723 37.72 -11.85 -5.73
N VAL A 724 38.63 -11.85 -4.75
CA VAL A 724 38.43 -11.26 -3.43
C VAL A 724 38.94 -9.83 -3.45
N SER A 725 38.11 -8.89 -3.01
CA SER A 725 38.49 -7.49 -2.81
C SER A 725 38.19 -7.10 -1.37
N ALA A 726 39.17 -6.58 -0.65
CA ALA A 726 39.09 -6.25 0.76
C ALA A 726 39.34 -4.75 1.02
N PRO A 727 38.68 -4.15 2.03
CA PRO A 727 38.91 -2.73 2.38
C PRO A 727 40.34 -2.45 2.89
N VAL A 728 40.96 -3.47 3.50
CA VAL A 728 42.33 -3.45 4.05
C VAL A 728 43.15 -4.60 3.44
N GLU A 729 44.45 -4.64 3.73
CA GLU A 729 45.33 -5.67 3.22
C GLU A 729 44.88 -7.08 3.66
N ILE A 730 44.89 -8.01 2.71
CA ILE A 730 44.63 -9.43 2.92
C ILE A 730 45.91 -10.06 3.46
N ALA A 731 45.88 -10.58 4.68
CA ALA A 731 47.00 -11.28 5.28
C ALA A 731 47.13 -12.72 4.77
N GLU A 732 46.00 -13.42 4.64
CA GLU A 732 45.98 -14.83 4.26
C GLU A 732 44.59 -15.21 3.71
N ILE A 733 44.57 -16.15 2.78
CA ILE A 733 43.32 -16.79 2.34
C ILE A 733 43.47 -18.31 2.44
N LEU A 734 42.51 -18.93 3.13
CA LEU A 734 42.42 -20.38 3.30
C LEU A 734 41.30 -20.93 2.40
N VAL A 735 41.53 -22.11 1.82
CA VAL A 735 40.51 -22.92 1.14
C VAL A 735 40.39 -24.23 1.92
N ASP A 736 39.22 -24.50 2.50
CA ASP A 736 39.01 -25.60 3.48
C ASP A 736 40.09 -25.67 4.57
N GLY A 737 40.52 -24.50 5.05
CA GLY A 737 41.55 -24.38 6.08
C GLY A 737 43.00 -24.47 5.58
N ALA A 738 43.23 -24.78 4.31
CA ALA A 738 44.58 -24.83 3.72
C ALA A 738 44.99 -23.47 3.11
N PRO A 739 46.15 -22.90 3.49
CA PRO A 739 46.61 -21.60 3.01
C PRO A 739 46.95 -21.63 1.52
N GLN A 740 46.58 -20.56 0.82
CA GLN A 740 46.85 -20.38 -0.59
C GLN A 740 48.11 -19.51 -0.82
N PRO A 741 49.06 -19.94 -1.67
CA PRO A 741 50.29 -19.19 -1.91
C PRO A 741 50.04 -17.85 -2.61
N GLY A 742 50.76 -16.79 -2.17
CA GLY A 742 50.96 -15.54 -2.92
C GLY A 742 49.87 -14.47 -2.83
N ARG A 743 49.65 -13.85 -1.66
CA ARG A 743 48.74 -12.68 -1.56
C ARG A 743 49.33 -11.57 -0.71
N HIS A 744 49.75 -10.49 -1.37
CA HIS A 744 50.14 -9.24 -0.72
C HIS A 744 49.36 -8.12 -1.41
N GLY A 745 48.46 -7.46 -0.68
CA GLY A 745 47.58 -6.39 -1.20
C GLY A 745 46.11 -6.50 -0.78
N ARG A 746 45.28 -5.62 -1.34
CA ARG A 746 43.81 -5.56 -1.08
C ARG A 746 42.96 -6.43 -2.00
N GLU A 747 43.58 -6.99 -3.03
CA GLU A 747 42.91 -7.84 -4.01
C GLU A 747 43.64 -9.16 -4.15
N ALA A 748 42.89 -10.23 -4.41
CA ALA A 748 43.47 -11.52 -4.72
C ALA A 748 42.52 -12.40 -5.53
N THR A 749 43.07 -13.24 -6.41
CA THR A 749 42.28 -14.19 -7.21
C THR A 749 42.62 -15.61 -6.80
N LEU A 750 41.60 -16.42 -6.52
CA LEU A 750 41.70 -17.88 -6.31
C LEU A 750 41.01 -18.60 -7.46
N SER A 751 41.63 -19.67 -7.94
CA SER A 751 40.93 -20.67 -8.76
C SER A 751 40.56 -21.84 -7.86
N VAL A 752 39.27 -22.12 -7.71
CA VAL A 752 38.81 -23.26 -6.89
C VAL A 752 37.82 -24.11 -7.67
N THR A 753 37.98 -25.42 -7.56
CA THR A 753 37.05 -26.39 -8.14
C THR A 753 35.95 -26.66 -7.15
N LEU A 754 34.71 -26.35 -7.51
CA LEU A 754 33.57 -26.63 -6.65
C LEU A 754 33.27 -28.14 -6.61
N PRO A 755 32.94 -28.71 -5.45
CA PRO A 755 32.52 -30.12 -5.37
C PRO A 755 31.35 -30.41 -6.32
N PRO A 756 31.26 -31.62 -6.89
CA PRO A 756 30.12 -32.02 -7.71
C PRO A 756 28.80 -31.87 -6.94
N ALA A 757 27.79 -31.33 -7.61
CA ALA A 757 26.45 -31.20 -7.05
C ALA A 757 25.48 -32.21 -7.70
N PRO A 758 24.36 -32.56 -7.04
CA PRO A 758 23.31 -33.37 -7.65
C PRO A 758 22.84 -32.78 -8.99
N GLN A 759 22.42 -33.66 -9.90
CA GLN A 759 21.82 -33.24 -11.16
C GLN A 759 20.48 -32.50 -10.95
N SER A 760 20.12 -31.65 -11.90
CA SER A 760 18.82 -30.98 -11.97
C SER A 760 17.67 -31.97 -12.00
N LEU A 761 16.48 -31.54 -11.57
CA LEU A 761 15.29 -32.36 -11.65
C LEU A 761 15.04 -32.80 -13.11
N HIS A 762 14.73 -34.08 -13.31
CA HIS A 762 14.47 -34.63 -14.63
C HIS A 762 12.98 -34.92 -14.81
N ILE A 763 12.45 -34.54 -15.97
CA ILE A 763 11.04 -34.69 -16.32
C ILE A 763 10.94 -35.50 -17.61
N GLU A 764 10.09 -36.51 -17.59
CA GLU A 764 9.67 -37.27 -18.76
C GLU A 764 8.15 -37.13 -18.90
N ASP A 765 7.69 -36.55 -20.01
CA ASP A 765 6.27 -36.65 -20.39
C ASP A 765 6.01 -38.05 -20.94
N VAL A 766 5.27 -38.86 -20.18
CA VAL A 766 4.91 -40.24 -20.52
C VAL A 766 3.39 -40.34 -20.79
N SER A 767 2.77 -39.22 -21.17
CA SER A 767 1.35 -39.16 -21.50
C SER A 767 1.01 -40.08 -22.67
N GLY A 768 -0.16 -40.73 -22.58
CA GLY A 768 -0.69 -41.53 -23.68
C GLY A 768 -1.26 -40.64 -24.79
N THR A 769 -1.35 -41.15 -26.02
CA THR A 769 -1.96 -40.45 -27.16
C THR A 769 -3.42 -40.83 -27.42
N ALA A 770 -3.97 -41.80 -26.68
CA ALA A 770 -5.33 -42.29 -26.84
C ALA A 770 -6.34 -41.46 -26.03
N ALA A 771 -7.58 -41.35 -26.52
CA ALA A 771 -8.69 -40.73 -25.79
C ALA A 771 -9.35 -41.73 -24.81
N PRO A 772 -9.76 -41.33 -23.58
CA PRO A 772 -9.72 -39.98 -23.01
C PRO A 772 -8.28 -39.46 -22.83
N LEU A 773 -8.06 -38.14 -22.86
CA LEU A 773 -6.72 -37.53 -22.79
C LEU A 773 -6.03 -37.90 -21.47
N HIS A 774 -5.31 -39.02 -21.47
CA HIS A 774 -4.55 -39.55 -20.34
C HIS A 774 -3.22 -38.83 -20.26
N ASN A 775 -3.00 -38.12 -19.15
CA ASN A 775 -1.76 -37.41 -18.89
C ASN A 775 -0.98 -38.14 -17.81
N ALA A 776 0.31 -38.35 -18.04
CA ALA A 776 1.19 -38.95 -17.08
C ALA A 776 2.58 -38.35 -17.22
N VAL A 777 3.16 -37.91 -16.11
CA VAL A 777 4.48 -37.29 -16.07
C VAL A 777 5.32 -38.04 -15.06
N ARG A 778 6.49 -38.51 -15.47
CA ARG A 778 7.49 -39.06 -14.55
C ARG A 778 8.48 -37.96 -14.18
N ILE A 779 8.67 -37.76 -12.88
CA ILE A 779 9.54 -36.74 -12.30
C ILE A 779 10.58 -37.46 -11.45
N THR A 780 11.85 -37.18 -11.73
CA THR A 780 12.98 -37.62 -10.92
C THR A 780 13.56 -36.42 -10.19
N LEU A 781 13.44 -36.42 -8.86
CA LEU A 781 13.97 -35.36 -8.00
C LEU A 781 15.50 -35.43 -7.90
N PRO A 782 16.17 -34.28 -7.71
CA PRO A 782 17.60 -34.24 -7.39
C PRO A 782 17.92 -35.13 -6.18
N GLU A 783 19.11 -35.73 -6.18
CA GLU A 783 19.55 -36.54 -5.04
C GLU A 783 19.57 -35.70 -3.75
N GLY A 784 18.94 -36.22 -2.69
CA GLY A 784 18.82 -35.53 -1.40
C GLY A 784 17.64 -34.56 -1.28
N SER A 785 16.93 -34.23 -2.38
CA SER A 785 15.71 -33.42 -2.32
C SER A 785 14.55 -34.21 -1.70
N ARG A 786 13.79 -33.56 -0.81
CA ARG A 786 12.60 -34.12 -0.12
C ARG A 786 11.37 -33.21 -0.22
N ASP A 787 11.47 -32.17 -1.02
CA ASP A 787 10.53 -31.06 -1.10
C ASP A 787 9.93 -30.90 -2.49
N GLY A 788 10.05 -31.96 -3.31
CA GLY A 788 9.52 -31.98 -4.66
C GLY A 788 8.03 -31.68 -4.71
N ARG A 789 7.60 -30.93 -5.72
CA ARG A 789 6.21 -30.57 -5.95
C ARG A 789 5.89 -30.64 -7.43
N PHE A 790 4.71 -31.14 -7.75
CA PHE A 790 4.12 -31.02 -9.07
C PHE A 790 2.97 -30.02 -9.03
N PHE A 791 2.85 -29.22 -10.08
CA PHE A 791 1.80 -28.24 -10.25
C PHE A 791 1.06 -28.51 -11.55
N LEU A 792 -0.27 -28.62 -11.48
CA LEU A 792 -1.15 -28.59 -12.65
C LEU A 792 -1.87 -27.26 -12.64
N VAL A 793 -1.63 -26.44 -13.66
CA VAL A 793 -2.18 -25.10 -13.79
C VAL A 793 -3.22 -25.11 -14.90
N CYS A 794 -4.44 -24.73 -14.56
CA CYS A 794 -5.55 -24.58 -15.50
C CYS A 794 -5.98 -23.12 -15.52
N GLU A 795 -5.82 -22.45 -16.65
CA GLU A 795 -6.18 -21.05 -16.89
C GLU A 795 -7.39 -20.96 -17.82
N ASN A 796 -8.09 -19.83 -17.81
CA ASN A 796 -9.40 -19.66 -18.44
C ASN A 796 -10.42 -20.73 -18.00
N ALA A 797 -10.28 -21.20 -16.76
CA ALA A 797 -11.11 -22.26 -16.20
C ALA A 797 -12.18 -21.69 -15.25
N ALA A 798 -13.41 -22.21 -15.38
CA ALA A 798 -14.50 -21.95 -14.45
C ALA A 798 -14.34 -22.78 -13.15
N SER A 799 -15.32 -22.70 -12.25
CA SER A 799 -15.27 -23.41 -10.96
C SER A 799 -15.21 -24.94 -11.08
N VAL A 800 -15.75 -25.55 -12.13
CA VAL A 800 -15.72 -27.01 -12.32
C VAL A 800 -14.78 -27.36 -13.46
N LEU A 801 -13.74 -28.16 -13.15
CA LEU A 801 -12.80 -28.69 -14.13
C LEU A 801 -13.12 -30.15 -14.43
N PRO A 802 -13.13 -30.57 -15.71
CA PRO A 802 -13.39 -31.96 -16.12
C PRO A 802 -12.12 -32.82 -15.96
N LEU A 803 -11.57 -32.90 -14.75
CA LEU A 803 -10.36 -33.65 -14.43
C LEU A 803 -10.68 -34.82 -13.49
N SER A 804 -10.05 -35.98 -13.72
CA SER A 804 -10.01 -37.02 -12.68
C SER A 804 -9.13 -36.58 -11.49
N PRO A 805 -9.31 -37.18 -10.30
CA PRO A 805 -8.38 -36.96 -9.19
C PRO A 805 -6.94 -37.29 -9.62
N LEU A 806 -6.00 -36.42 -9.25
CA LEU A 806 -4.58 -36.66 -9.53
C LEU A 806 -4.11 -37.87 -8.72
N THR A 807 -3.26 -38.68 -9.35
CA THR A 807 -2.63 -39.84 -8.71
C THR A 807 -1.10 -39.69 -8.73
N VAL A 808 -0.43 -40.22 -7.70
CA VAL A 808 1.03 -40.37 -7.64
C VAL A 808 1.33 -41.86 -7.51
N ASN A 809 2.11 -42.40 -8.44
CA ASN A 809 2.47 -43.82 -8.48
C ASN A 809 1.23 -44.75 -8.43
N GLY A 810 0.14 -44.34 -9.10
CA GLY A 810 -1.12 -45.08 -9.16
C GLY A 810 -2.01 -44.97 -7.91
N ARG A 811 -1.62 -44.19 -6.89
CA ARG A 811 -2.41 -43.94 -5.67
C ARG A 811 -3.01 -42.53 -5.71
N ALA A 812 -4.21 -42.35 -5.16
CA ALA A 812 -4.81 -41.03 -5.03
C ALA A 812 -3.87 -40.07 -4.28
N ALA A 813 -3.63 -38.89 -4.85
CA ALA A 813 -2.72 -37.91 -4.29
C ALA A 813 -3.45 -36.95 -3.33
N GLU A 814 -2.77 -36.55 -2.25
CA GLU A 814 -3.20 -35.36 -1.51
C GLU A 814 -2.91 -34.12 -2.37
N THR A 815 -3.94 -33.30 -2.62
CA THR A 815 -3.82 -32.13 -3.49
C THR A 815 -4.14 -30.86 -2.71
N GLY A 816 -3.22 -29.90 -2.76
CA GLY A 816 -3.51 -28.52 -2.42
C GLY A 816 -4.12 -27.80 -3.63
N LEU A 817 -5.01 -26.85 -3.39
CA LEU A 817 -5.63 -26.05 -4.46
C LEU A 817 -5.42 -24.56 -4.18
N LEU A 818 -4.82 -23.87 -5.14
CA LEU A 818 -4.87 -22.41 -5.26
C LEU A 818 -5.86 -22.04 -6.36
N SER A 819 -6.56 -20.92 -6.21
CA SER A 819 -7.57 -20.49 -7.17
C SER A 819 -7.62 -18.97 -7.27
N GLY A 820 -7.84 -18.47 -8.48
CA GLY A 820 -8.09 -17.05 -8.76
C GLY A 820 -9.43 -16.83 -9.43
N ASP A 821 -9.52 -15.84 -10.31
CA ASP A 821 -10.76 -15.48 -11.00
C ASP A 821 -11.10 -16.48 -12.12
N ARG A 822 -10.11 -16.86 -12.93
CA ARG A 822 -10.27 -17.82 -14.03
C ARG A 822 -9.12 -18.81 -14.11
N TRP A 823 -8.55 -19.17 -12.97
CA TRP A 823 -7.48 -20.17 -12.94
C TRP A 823 -7.49 -20.98 -11.66
N LYS A 824 -6.89 -22.16 -11.75
CA LYS A 824 -6.66 -23.11 -10.65
C LYS A 824 -5.27 -23.70 -10.75
N THR A 825 -4.56 -23.77 -9.63
CA THR A 825 -3.31 -24.51 -9.52
C THR A 825 -3.48 -25.64 -8.53
N PHE A 826 -3.45 -26.88 -9.00
CA PHE A 826 -3.35 -28.05 -8.15
C PHE A 826 -1.89 -28.28 -7.79
N ARG A 827 -1.61 -28.49 -6.51
CA ARG A 827 -0.27 -28.74 -5.98
C ARG A 827 -0.21 -30.14 -5.38
N VAL A 828 0.71 -30.94 -5.87
CA VAL A 828 0.92 -32.33 -5.42
C VAL A 828 2.32 -32.44 -4.81
N PRO A 829 2.46 -32.79 -3.52
CA PRO A 829 3.76 -33.05 -2.93
C PRO A 829 4.35 -34.36 -3.49
N LEU A 830 5.66 -34.36 -3.76
CA LEU A 830 6.42 -35.51 -4.26
C LEU A 830 7.40 -35.94 -3.16
N GLN A 831 7.15 -37.10 -2.56
CA GLN A 831 7.96 -37.63 -1.44
C GLN A 831 9.00 -38.66 -1.89
N GLU A 832 8.78 -39.28 -3.06
CA GLU A 832 9.67 -40.31 -3.62
C GLU A 832 10.61 -39.70 -4.65
N ARG A 833 11.84 -40.22 -4.72
CA ARG A 833 12.87 -39.78 -5.68
C ARG A 833 12.35 -39.83 -7.12
N VAL A 834 11.58 -40.86 -7.47
CA VAL A 834 10.91 -40.99 -8.76
C VAL A 834 9.43 -41.09 -8.49
N SER A 835 8.67 -40.17 -9.08
CA SER A 835 7.21 -40.12 -8.95
C SER A 835 6.58 -40.02 -10.33
N THR A 836 5.56 -40.83 -10.60
CA THR A 836 4.70 -40.67 -11.77
C THR A 836 3.38 -40.04 -11.35
N VAL A 837 3.15 -38.80 -11.77
CA VAL A 837 1.89 -38.09 -11.55
C VAL A 837 0.98 -38.29 -12.75
N ALA A 838 -0.25 -38.74 -12.54
CA ALA A 838 -1.20 -39.00 -13.63
C ALA A 838 -2.60 -38.44 -13.35
N TRP A 839 -3.26 -37.99 -14.42
CA TRP A 839 -4.63 -37.47 -14.41
C TRP A 839 -5.28 -37.62 -15.80
N GLU A 840 -6.60 -37.55 -15.83
CA GLU A 840 -7.38 -37.68 -17.07
C GLU A 840 -8.21 -36.42 -17.28
N VAL A 841 -8.24 -35.93 -18.52
CA VAL A 841 -9.26 -34.95 -18.92
C VAL A 841 -10.49 -35.72 -19.41
N GLN A 842 -11.60 -35.54 -18.71
CA GLN A 842 -12.86 -36.19 -19.03
C GLN A 842 -13.52 -35.50 -20.23
N VAL A 843 -13.58 -36.21 -21.36
CA VAL A 843 -14.30 -35.79 -22.57
C VAL A 843 -15.53 -36.69 -22.68
N SER A 844 -16.73 -36.15 -22.43
CA SER A 844 -17.98 -36.91 -22.47
C SER A 844 -19.08 -36.13 -23.16
N ALA A 845 -19.80 -36.79 -24.07
CA ALA A 845 -21.03 -36.25 -24.67
C ALA A 845 -22.18 -36.19 -23.68
N ARG A 846 -22.10 -36.89 -22.55
CA ARG A 846 -23.10 -36.90 -21.48
C ARG A 846 -22.39 -36.82 -20.13
N PRO A 847 -21.98 -35.61 -19.68
CA PRO A 847 -21.22 -35.45 -18.45
C PRO A 847 -22.07 -35.83 -17.23
N LYS A 848 -21.42 -36.31 -16.17
CA LYS A 848 -22.06 -36.60 -14.87
C LYS A 848 -22.09 -35.38 -13.94
N THR A 849 -21.35 -34.33 -14.29
CA THR A 849 -21.31 -33.04 -13.58
C THR A 849 -21.67 -31.93 -14.56
N PRO A 850 -22.67 -31.09 -14.28
CA PRO A 850 -23.01 -29.95 -15.15
C PRO A 850 -22.02 -28.80 -14.96
N PHE A 851 -22.00 -27.89 -15.91
CA PHE A 851 -21.22 -26.64 -15.95
C PHE A 851 -19.70 -26.82 -15.89
N ALA A 852 -19.22 -28.00 -16.28
CA ALA A 852 -17.79 -28.24 -16.41
C ALA A 852 -17.20 -27.34 -17.52
N THR A 853 -16.00 -26.86 -17.27
CA THR A 853 -15.27 -26.02 -18.22
C THR A 853 -15.08 -26.74 -19.56
N ARG A 854 -15.53 -26.11 -20.65
CA ARG A 854 -15.52 -26.69 -22.00
C ARG A 854 -14.22 -26.44 -22.78
N SER A 855 -13.61 -25.28 -22.58
CA SER A 855 -12.26 -24.95 -23.06
C SER A 855 -11.46 -24.29 -21.95
N PHE A 856 -10.20 -24.69 -21.77
CA PHE A 856 -9.27 -24.08 -20.84
C PHE A 856 -7.84 -24.30 -21.31
N VAL A 857 -6.90 -23.49 -20.80
CA VAL A 857 -5.47 -23.69 -21.03
C VAL A 857 -4.92 -24.54 -19.90
N MET A 858 -4.22 -25.62 -20.22
CA MET A 858 -3.59 -26.50 -19.24
C MET A 858 -2.08 -26.47 -19.43
N SER A 859 -1.34 -26.27 -18.35
CA SER A 859 0.11 -26.41 -18.26
C SER A 859 0.48 -27.16 -16.98
N SER A 860 1.68 -27.71 -16.93
CA SER A 860 2.18 -28.34 -15.72
C SER A 860 3.64 -28.02 -15.47
N TYR A 861 4.02 -28.06 -14.20
CA TYR A 861 5.35 -27.70 -13.73
C TYR A 861 5.79 -28.67 -12.63
N ALA A 862 7.11 -28.82 -12.47
CA ALA A 862 7.69 -29.48 -11.33
C ALA A 862 8.72 -28.57 -10.67
N ALA A 863 8.74 -28.58 -9.34
CA ALA A 863 9.74 -27.86 -8.57
C ALA A 863 10.42 -28.75 -7.54
N ALA A 864 11.70 -28.48 -7.31
CA ALA A 864 12.49 -29.12 -6.27
C ALA A 864 13.65 -28.20 -5.88
N ARG A 865 14.13 -28.29 -4.64
CA ARG A 865 15.40 -27.64 -4.27
C ARG A 865 16.57 -28.57 -4.57
N ARG A 866 17.50 -28.05 -5.35
CA ARG A 866 18.76 -28.71 -5.70
C ARG A 866 19.89 -28.14 -4.84
N PRO A 867 20.61 -28.97 -4.07
CA PRO A 867 21.87 -28.55 -3.45
C PRO A 867 22.88 -28.12 -4.52
N LEU A 868 23.62 -27.05 -4.25
CA LEU A 868 24.68 -26.54 -5.10
C LEU A 868 26.06 -27.01 -4.61
N GLY A 869 27.07 -26.94 -5.49
CA GLY A 869 28.45 -27.19 -5.11
C GLY A 869 28.94 -26.07 -4.20
N VAL A 870 29.45 -26.41 -3.02
CA VAL A 870 29.88 -25.44 -2.01
C VAL A 870 31.34 -25.65 -1.66
N GLN A 871 32.10 -24.57 -1.65
CA GLN A 871 33.49 -24.56 -1.23
C GLN A 871 33.71 -23.46 -0.20
N ARG A 872 34.28 -23.82 0.96
CA ARG A 872 34.55 -22.84 2.01
C ARG A 872 35.88 -22.14 1.79
N ILE A 873 35.87 -20.83 1.91
CA ILE A 873 37.08 -20.00 1.99
C ILE A 873 37.06 -19.14 3.25
N THR A 874 38.24 -18.84 3.78
CA THR A 874 38.42 -17.91 4.90
C THR A 874 39.38 -16.81 4.47
N VAL A 875 38.96 -15.56 4.61
CA VAL A 875 39.77 -14.38 4.30
C VAL A 875 40.20 -13.74 5.61
N ARG A 876 41.51 -13.74 5.88
CA ARG A 876 42.12 -13.07 7.03
C ARG A 876 42.74 -11.75 6.60
N LEU A 877 42.48 -10.73 7.41
CA LEU A 877 42.89 -9.36 7.17
C LEU A 877 44.08 -9.00 8.06
N ALA A 878 45.01 -8.22 7.52
CA ALA A 878 46.17 -7.74 8.27
C ALA A 878 45.74 -6.80 9.40
N GLU A 879 44.68 -6.04 9.17
CA GLU A 879 44.11 -5.06 10.09
C GLU A 879 42.67 -5.40 10.46
N ALA A 880 42.25 -4.93 11.64
CA ALA A 880 40.87 -5.09 12.07
C ALA A 880 39.97 -4.05 11.39
N LEU A 881 38.91 -4.52 10.75
CA LEU A 881 37.81 -3.68 10.28
C LEU A 881 36.91 -3.25 11.45
N GLY A 882 36.13 -2.19 11.21
CA GLY A 882 35.05 -1.79 12.11
C GLY A 882 33.96 -2.84 12.22
N PRO A 883 32.92 -2.60 13.04
CA PRO A 883 31.80 -3.52 13.17
C PRO A 883 31.14 -3.79 11.81
N ALA A 884 30.81 -5.05 11.58
CA ALA A 884 30.12 -5.52 10.40
C ALA A 884 28.76 -4.83 10.22
N SER A 885 28.45 -4.42 9.00
CA SER A 885 27.09 -3.96 8.68
C SER A 885 26.10 -5.11 8.80
N PRO A 886 24.89 -4.90 9.34
CA PRO A 886 23.84 -5.91 9.27
C PRO A 886 23.57 -6.33 7.82
N ALA A 887 23.39 -7.63 7.61
CA ALA A 887 23.17 -8.25 6.31
C ALA A 887 21.82 -8.96 6.28
N LEU A 888 21.16 -8.96 5.12
CA LEU A 888 20.00 -9.82 4.89
C LEU A 888 20.38 -11.31 5.06
N PRO A 889 19.46 -12.13 5.61
CA PRO A 889 19.67 -13.55 5.77
C PRO A 889 19.61 -14.25 4.41
N THR A 890 20.51 -15.21 4.19
CA THR A 890 20.53 -16.04 2.97
C THR A 890 20.50 -17.53 3.33
N PRO A 891 19.48 -18.00 4.09
CA PRO A 891 19.46 -19.34 4.69
C PRO A 891 19.40 -20.46 3.65
N LEU A 892 19.04 -20.13 2.41
CA LEU A 892 18.90 -21.06 1.29
C LEU A 892 19.91 -20.78 0.17
N ALA A 893 20.97 -19.98 0.41
CA ALA A 893 21.94 -19.62 -0.64
C ALA A 893 22.62 -20.83 -1.30
N THR A 894 22.80 -21.92 -0.56
CA THR A 894 23.42 -23.17 -1.03
C THR A 894 22.43 -24.09 -1.76
N LEU A 895 21.18 -23.65 -1.92
CA LEU A 895 20.14 -24.35 -2.66
C LEU A 895 19.73 -23.52 -3.87
N HIS A 896 19.36 -24.19 -4.94
CA HIS A 896 18.67 -23.59 -6.06
C HIS A 896 17.24 -24.14 -6.12
N THR A 897 16.25 -23.27 -6.00
CA THR A 897 14.86 -23.63 -6.27
C THR A 897 14.67 -23.71 -7.78
N GLU A 898 14.47 -24.92 -8.27
CA GLU A 898 14.16 -25.18 -9.67
C GLU A 898 12.63 -25.18 -9.82
N LEU A 899 12.09 -24.44 -10.78
CA LEU A 899 10.69 -24.48 -11.17
C LEU A 899 10.64 -24.66 -12.70
N LEU A 900 10.55 -25.92 -13.15
CA LEU A 900 10.67 -26.25 -14.57
C LEU A 900 9.30 -26.55 -15.18
N PRO A 901 9.03 -26.07 -16.42
CA PRO A 901 7.86 -26.49 -17.16
C PRO A 901 7.95 -27.97 -17.50
N VAL A 902 6.86 -28.69 -17.30
CA VAL A 902 6.69 -30.10 -17.66
C VAL A 902 5.95 -30.19 -18.99
N GLN A 903 4.73 -29.65 -19.04
CA GLN A 903 3.94 -29.49 -20.25
C GLN A 903 3.72 -28.00 -20.50
N ALA A 904 4.08 -27.55 -21.71
CA ALA A 904 3.80 -26.21 -22.16
C ALA A 904 2.27 -25.92 -22.15
N PRO A 905 1.86 -24.67 -21.95
CA PRO A 905 0.46 -24.28 -22.04
C PRO A 905 -0.16 -24.73 -23.36
N ARG A 906 -1.24 -25.50 -23.28
CA ARG A 906 -2.01 -25.95 -24.43
C ARG A 906 -3.51 -25.81 -24.16
N GLU A 907 -4.26 -25.49 -25.21
CA GLU A 907 -5.70 -25.43 -25.14
C GLU A 907 -6.29 -26.85 -25.07
N ILE A 908 -7.23 -27.04 -24.15
CA ILE A 908 -7.93 -28.29 -23.90
C ILE A 908 -9.40 -28.06 -24.16
N THR A 909 -9.95 -28.79 -25.12
CA THR A 909 -11.38 -28.79 -25.43
C THR A 909 -12.01 -30.10 -24.96
N THR A 910 -13.06 -30.02 -24.15
CA THR A 910 -13.79 -31.18 -23.64
C THR A 910 -15.10 -31.44 -24.36
N THR A 911 -15.42 -30.63 -25.38
CA THR A 911 -16.52 -30.88 -26.31
C THR A 911 -16.19 -32.09 -27.20
N PRO A 912 -17.02 -33.14 -27.21
CA PRO A 912 -16.76 -34.33 -28.01
C PRO A 912 -17.01 -34.12 -29.52
N PRO A 913 -16.45 -34.97 -30.38
CA PRO A 913 -16.75 -34.99 -31.81
C PRO A 913 -18.25 -35.25 -32.02
N GLY A 914 -18.99 -34.23 -32.47
CA GLY A 914 -20.46 -34.28 -32.60
C GLY A 914 -21.21 -33.15 -31.89
N GLY A 915 -20.52 -32.31 -31.11
CA GLY A 915 -21.09 -31.14 -30.45
C GLY A 915 -21.62 -31.45 -29.04
N LEU A 916 -22.34 -30.49 -28.47
CA LEU A 916 -22.93 -30.63 -27.13
C LEU A 916 -24.04 -31.69 -27.11
N PRO A 917 -24.26 -32.38 -25.98
CA PRO A 917 -25.43 -33.21 -25.79
C PRO A 917 -26.70 -32.44 -26.15
N THR A 918 -27.56 -33.05 -26.94
CA THR A 918 -28.92 -32.57 -27.15
C THR A 918 -29.90 -33.36 -26.29
N ILE A 919 -31.02 -32.72 -25.95
CA ILE A 919 -32.14 -33.36 -25.25
C ILE A 919 -33.34 -33.47 -26.17
N SER A 920 -34.05 -34.60 -26.15
CA SER A 920 -35.33 -34.75 -26.84
C SER A 920 -36.50 -34.21 -26.00
N ALA A 921 -37.60 -33.86 -26.64
CA ALA A 921 -38.82 -33.45 -25.94
C ALA A 921 -39.38 -34.55 -25.00
N ALA A 922 -39.12 -35.82 -25.29
CA ALA A 922 -39.49 -36.93 -24.42
C ALA A 922 -38.59 -37.01 -23.17
N GLU A 923 -37.27 -36.86 -23.34
CA GLU A 923 -36.31 -36.85 -22.24
C GLU A 923 -36.55 -35.67 -21.30
N LEU A 924 -36.86 -34.47 -21.83
CA LEU A 924 -37.14 -33.28 -21.02
C LEU A 924 -38.33 -33.48 -20.05
N LYS A 925 -39.32 -34.30 -20.42
CA LYS A 925 -40.45 -34.63 -19.54
C LYS A 925 -40.09 -35.59 -18.40
N THR A 926 -38.92 -36.22 -18.46
CA THR A 926 -38.50 -37.28 -17.52
C THR A 926 -37.29 -36.88 -16.67
N ILE A 927 -36.88 -35.61 -16.72
CA ILE A 927 -35.73 -35.10 -15.97
C ILE A 927 -35.88 -35.34 -14.45
N LYS A 928 -34.76 -35.56 -13.77
CA LYS A 928 -34.70 -35.89 -12.35
C LYS A 928 -34.25 -34.74 -11.46
N ALA A 929 -33.49 -33.82 -12.02
CA ALA A 929 -33.00 -32.63 -11.36
C ALA A 929 -32.74 -31.53 -12.39
N ALA A 930 -32.65 -30.29 -11.93
CA ALA A 930 -32.17 -29.19 -12.74
C ALA A 930 -31.41 -28.20 -11.87
N ARG A 931 -30.46 -27.49 -12.47
CA ARG A 931 -29.61 -26.51 -11.81
C ARG A 931 -29.51 -25.26 -12.65
N LEU A 932 -29.49 -24.11 -12.00
CA LEU A 932 -29.20 -22.82 -12.62
C LEU A 932 -27.80 -22.38 -12.18
N HIS A 933 -26.93 -22.10 -13.13
CA HIS A 933 -25.63 -21.49 -12.92
C HIS A 933 -25.68 -20.00 -13.26
N LEU A 934 -24.95 -19.20 -12.49
CA LEU A 934 -24.76 -17.77 -12.70
C LEU A 934 -23.52 -17.28 -11.95
N ALA A 935 -22.81 -16.30 -12.49
CA ALA A 935 -21.82 -15.52 -11.76
C ALA A 935 -22.49 -14.30 -11.13
N VAL A 936 -22.14 -13.96 -9.88
CA VAL A 936 -22.74 -12.85 -9.11
C VAL A 936 -21.65 -11.95 -8.54
N PHE A 937 -21.87 -10.64 -8.59
CA PHE A 937 -21.03 -9.62 -7.99
C PHE A 937 -21.91 -8.63 -7.22
N GLY A 938 -21.49 -8.20 -6.03
CA GLY A 938 -22.14 -7.16 -5.23
C GLY A 938 -23.34 -7.63 -4.40
N ALA A 939 -23.86 -8.84 -4.62
CA ALA A 939 -25.06 -9.32 -3.91
C ALA A 939 -24.81 -9.42 -2.39
N ASN A 940 -25.40 -8.53 -1.62
CA ASN A 940 -25.14 -8.37 -0.20
C ASN A 940 -25.91 -9.43 0.63
N PRO A 941 -25.25 -10.10 1.61
CA PRO A 941 -25.89 -11.09 2.48
C PRO A 941 -26.69 -10.49 3.65
N GLU A 942 -26.68 -9.18 3.85
CA GLU A 942 -27.49 -8.53 4.89
C GLU A 942 -28.98 -8.79 4.67
N GLU A 943 -29.71 -9.01 5.77
CA GLU A 943 -31.12 -9.41 5.77
C GLU A 943 -32.02 -8.46 4.96
N ARG A 944 -31.77 -7.14 5.04
CA ARG A 944 -32.50 -6.12 4.27
C ARG A 944 -32.38 -6.27 2.75
N TYR A 945 -31.31 -6.90 2.27
CA TYR A 945 -31.05 -7.12 0.84
C TYR A 945 -31.35 -8.56 0.42
N ALA A 946 -31.66 -9.48 1.33
CA ALA A 946 -31.76 -10.91 1.04
C ALA A 946 -32.87 -11.25 0.02
N ASP A 947 -33.90 -10.40 -0.12
CA ASP A 947 -35.04 -10.65 -1.01
C ASP A 947 -34.73 -10.34 -2.48
N LYS A 948 -34.19 -11.36 -3.17
CA LYS A 948 -33.86 -11.34 -4.61
C LYS A 948 -34.40 -12.60 -5.31
N PRO A 949 -35.72 -12.77 -5.47
CA PRO A 949 -36.29 -13.99 -6.04
C PRO A 949 -35.86 -14.16 -7.50
N VAL A 950 -35.55 -15.40 -7.84
CA VAL A 950 -35.17 -15.85 -9.18
C VAL A 950 -36.33 -16.65 -9.75
N THR A 951 -36.83 -16.22 -10.90
CA THR A 951 -37.95 -16.86 -11.59
C THR A 951 -37.54 -17.42 -12.93
N LEU A 952 -38.08 -18.58 -13.27
CA LEU A 952 -37.89 -19.25 -14.55
C LEU A 952 -39.27 -19.58 -15.13
N ASN A 953 -39.56 -19.10 -16.34
CA ASN A 953 -40.88 -19.21 -16.98
C ASN A 953 -42.04 -18.71 -16.07
N GLY A 954 -41.79 -17.64 -15.30
CA GLY A 954 -42.77 -17.06 -14.38
C GLY A 954 -42.93 -17.80 -13.04
N VAL A 955 -42.18 -18.89 -12.81
CA VAL A 955 -42.22 -19.68 -11.58
C VAL A 955 -40.98 -19.38 -10.74
N THR A 956 -41.15 -19.10 -9.44
CA THR A 956 -40.02 -18.83 -8.53
C THR A 956 -39.28 -20.12 -8.21
N ILE A 957 -37.99 -20.19 -8.55
CA ILE A 957 -37.13 -21.37 -8.34
C ILE A 957 -36.21 -21.23 -7.13
N GLY A 958 -36.14 -20.04 -6.52
CA GLY A 958 -35.36 -19.77 -5.33
C GLY A 958 -34.99 -18.30 -5.21
N THR A 959 -34.05 -18.00 -4.31
CA THR A 959 -33.51 -16.65 -4.09
C THR A 959 -32.06 -16.60 -4.55
N LEU A 960 -31.65 -15.48 -5.15
CA LEU A 960 -30.29 -15.27 -5.61
C LEU A 960 -29.31 -15.44 -4.43
N PRO A 961 -28.36 -16.39 -4.49
CA PRO A 961 -27.44 -16.59 -3.39
C PRO A 961 -26.55 -15.35 -3.22
N PRO A 962 -26.40 -14.80 -2.00
CA PRO A 962 -25.56 -13.65 -1.78
C PRO A 962 -24.07 -14.00 -1.88
N ASN A 963 -23.25 -12.96 -2.00
CA ASN A 963 -21.82 -13.05 -1.74
C ASN A 963 -21.54 -13.06 -0.24
N VAL A 964 -20.38 -13.57 0.15
CA VAL A 964 -19.96 -13.57 1.56
C VAL A 964 -19.66 -12.12 1.98
N ARG A 965 -19.96 -11.72 3.22
CA ARG A 965 -19.93 -10.31 3.67
C ARG A 965 -18.60 -9.56 3.40
N HIS A 966 -17.47 -10.28 3.34
CA HIS A 966 -16.12 -9.76 3.07
C HIS A 966 -15.65 -10.03 1.63
N ARG A 967 -16.55 -10.48 0.74
CA ARG A 967 -16.33 -10.77 -0.68
C ARG A 967 -17.50 -10.27 -1.54
N THR A 968 -18.22 -9.24 -1.09
CA THR A 968 -19.38 -8.70 -1.81
C THR A 968 -18.97 -8.19 -3.18
N ASP A 969 -17.88 -7.44 -3.29
CA ASP A 969 -17.43 -6.81 -4.53
C ASP A 969 -16.44 -7.69 -5.32
N LEU A 970 -16.75 -8.98 -5.43
CA LEU A 970 -16.03 -9.96 -6.24
C LEU A 970 -17.01 -10.80 -7.04
N TRP A 971 -16.62 -11.18 -8.26
CA TRP A 971 -17.36 -12.17 -9.03
C TRP A 971 -17.25 -13.53 -8.36
N VAL A 972 -18.40 -14.14 -8.06
CA VAL A 972 -18.46 -15.48 -7.51
C VAL A 972 -19.48 -16.31 -8.27
N GLU A 973 -19.04 -17.44 -8.79
CA GLU A 973 -19.92 -18.43 -9.42
C GLU A 973 -20.88 -19.04 -8.38
N ARG A 974 -22.13 -19.25 -8.78
CA ARG A 974 -23.20 -19.84 -8.00
C ARG A 974 -23.95 -20.86 -8.83
N THR A 975 -24.29 -21.96 -8.18
CA THR A 975 -25.19 -22.96 -8.73
C THR A 975 -26.36 -23.11 -7.78
N MET A 976 -27.57 -22.89 -8.28
CA MET A 976 -28.82 -23.07 -7.56
C MET A 976 -29.43 -24.40 -8.00
N GLU A 977 -29.77 -25.26 -7.03
CA GLU A 977 -30.62 -26.42 -7.29
C GLU A 977 -32.05 -25.95 -7.52
N ILE A 978 -32.68 -26.42 -8.59
CA ILE A 978 -34.09 -26.16 -8.86
C ILE A 978 -34.92 -27.20 -8.10
N PRO A 979 -35.88 -26.78 -7.24
CA PRO A 979 -36.69 -27.71 -6.47
C PRO A 979 -37.43 -28.74 -7.36
N PRO A 980 -37.53 -30.01 -6.95
CA PRO A 980 -38.15 -31.07 -7.75
C PRO A 980 -39.58 -30.73 -8.24
N GLU A 981 -40.37 -30.04 -7.42
CA GLU A 981 -41.73 -29.61 -7.72
C GLU A 981 -41.81 -28.52 -8.82
N MET A 982 -40.70 -27.84 -9.12
CA MET A 982 -40.61 -26.79 -10.13
C MET A 982 -40.08 -27.31 -11.48
N LEU A 983 -39.62 -28.56 -11.55
CA LEU A 983 -39.05 -29.14 -12.77
C LEU A 983 -40.04 -29.18 -13.94
N THR A 984 -41.35 -29.29 -13.67
CA THR A 984 -42.40 -29.29 -14.70
C THR A 984 -42.59 -27.94 -15.39
N ALA A 985 -42.06 -26.86 -14.81
CA ALA A 985 -42.09 -25.52 -15.42
C ALA A 985 -40.98 -25.32 -16.47
N LEU A 986 -40.01 -26.25 -16.56
CA LEU A 986 -38.90 -26.18 -17.51
C LEU A 986 -39.36 -26.55 -18.92
N ALA A 987 -38.88 -25.78 -19.89
CA ALA A 987 -39.12 -25.97 -21.31
C ALA A 987 -37.81 -26.00 -22.10
N ALA A 988 -37.90 -26.22 -23.41
CA ALA A 988 -36.76 -26.08 -24.31
C ALA A 988 -36.19 -24.65 -24.28
N GLU A 989 -37.09 -23.68 -24.30
CA GLU A 989 -36.82 -22.25 -24.24
C GLU A 989 -37.30 -21.75 -22.88
N ASN A 990 -36.39 -21.21 -22.08
CA ASN A 990 -36.73 -20.71 -20.74
C ASN A 990 -36.43 -19.23 -20.63
N VAL A 991 -37.23 -18.52 -19.84
CA VAL A 991 -37.05 -17.10 -19.55
C VAL A 991 -36.72 -16.94 -18.08
N LEU A 992 -35.49 -16.48 -17.80
CA LEU A 992 -35.00 -16.15 -16.47
C LEU A 992 -35.25 -14.67 -16.17
N VAL A 993 -35.74 -14.37 -14.96
CA VAL A 993 -35.80 -13.02 -14.39
C VAL A 993 -35.32 -13.04 -12.94
N VAL A 994 -34.42 -12.13 -12.59
CA VAL A 994 -33.93 -11.91 -11.22
C VAL A 994 -34.52 -10.60 -10.69
N ALA A 995 -35.17 -10.64 -9.53
CA ALA A 995 -35.69 -9.45 -8.87
C ALA A 995 -34.72 -8.89 -7.83
N ASN A 996 -34.89 -7.62 -7.49
CA ASN A 996 -34.11 -6.84 -6.54
C ASN A 996 -35.05 -6.09 -5.59
N CYS A 997 -35.85 -6.83 -4.83
CA CYS A 997 -36.90 -6.25 -3.97
C CYS A 997 -36.30 -5.41 -2.82
N GLY A 998 -35.11 -5.77 -2.34
CA GLY A 998 -34.39 -5.05 -1.28
C GLY A 998 -33.59 -3.82 -1.73
N GLY A 999 -33.58 -3.48 -3.04
CA GLY A 999 -32.84 -2.31 -3.55
C GLY A 999 -31.32 -2.41 -3.44
N ASP A 1000 -30.77 -3.62 -3.59
CA ASP A 1000 -29.33 -3.87 -3.51
C ASP A 1000 -28.60 -3.42 -4.80
N SER A 1001 -27.30 -3.11 -4.70
CA SER A 1001 -26.43 -2.83 -5.84
C SER A 1001 -25.62 -4.07 -6.19
N PHE A 1002 -26.06 -4.81 -7.20
CA PHE A 1002 -25.41 -6.04 -7.64
C PHE A 1002 -25.49 -6.20 -9.16
N LYS A 1003 -24.67 -7.10 -9.69
CA LYS A 1003 -24.72 -7.54 -11.08
C LYS A 1003 -24.53 -9.05 -11.17
N PHE A 1004 -25.05 -9.64 -12.24
CA PHE A 1004 -24.88 -11.07 -12.52
C PHE A 1004 -24.71 -11.31 -14.02
N GLY A 1005 -24.13 -12.44 -14.38
CA GLY A 1005 -23.88 -12.86 -15.76
C GLY A 1005 -23.53 -14.34 -15.82
N ASP A 1006 -22.98 -14.80 -16.94
CA ASP A 1006 -22.57 -16.21 -17.13
C ASP A 1006 -23.71 -17.19 -16.78
N VAL A 1007 -24.91 -16.93 -17.28
CA VAL A 1007 -26.11 -17.70 -16.91
C VAL A 1007 -26.22 -18.98 -17.74
N ALA A 1008 -26.46 -20.12 -17.09
CA ALA A 1008 -26.76 -21.38 -17.78
C ALA A 1008 -27.73 -22.27 -17.00
N LEU A 1009 -28.54 -23.05 -17.71
CA LEU A 1009 -29.46 -24.05 -17.13
C LEU A 1009 -28.96 -25.45 -17.49
N ALA A 1010 -28.92 -26.35 -16.52
CA ALA A 1010 -28.65 -27.76 -16.74
C ALA A 1010 -29.79 -28.63 -16.20
N VAL A 1011 -30.11 -29.70 -16.91
CA VAL A 1011 -31.10 -30.70 -16.52
C VAL A 1011 -30.47 -32.09 -16.48
N GLN A 1012 -30.83 -32.88 -15.48
CA GLN A 1012 -30.35 -34.25 -15.31
C GLN A 1012 -31.35 -35.25 -15.88
N LEU A 1013 -30.87 -36.12 -16.75
CA LEU A 1013 -31.63 -37.21 -17.35
C LEU A 1013 -31.78 -38.40 -16.37
N PRO A 1014 -32.71 -39.35 -16.62
CA PRO A 1014 -32.89 -40.55 -15.80
C PRO A 1014 -31.63 -41.43 -15.64
N ASP A 1015 -30.72 -41.39 -16.62
CA ASP A 1015 -29.43 -42.10 -16.57
C ASP A 1015 -28.38 -41.40 -15.69
N GLY A 1016 -28.73 -40.26 -15.08
CA GLY A 1016 -27.88 -39.43 -14.23
C GLY A 1016 -26.92 -38.50 -14.98
N SER A 1017 -26.96 -38.46 -16.32
CA SER A 1017 -26.20 -37.49 -17.12
C SER A 1017 -26.87 -36.13 -17.19
N TRP A 1018 -26.09 -35.09 -17.47
CA TRP A 1018 -26.57 -33.71 -17.57
C TRP A 1018 -26.56 -33.22 -19.01
N VAL A 1019 -27.59 -32.45 -19.36
CA VAL A 1019 -27.67 -31.63 -20.58
C VAL A 1019 -27.83 -30.19 -20.16
N GLU A 1020 -27.07 -29.29 -20.75
CA GLU A 1020 -27.02 -27.88 -20.36
C GLU A 1020 -27.15 -26.93 -21.54
N SER A 1021 -27.65 -25.73 -21.29
CA SER A 1021 -27.71 -24.64 -22.24
C SER A 1021 -26.33 -24.09 -22.59
N ASP A 1022 -26.26 -23.22 -23.58
CA ASP A 1022 -25.13 -22.31 -23.70
C ASP A 1022 -25.14 -21.29 -22.55
N ARG A 1023 -23.96 -20.70 -22.30
CA ARG A 1023 -23.77 -19.68 -21.27
C ARG A 1023 -24.09 -18.31 -21.85
N ALA A 1024 -25.07 -17.63 -21.24
CA ALA A 1024 -25.36 -16.23 -21.56
C ALA A 1024 -24.36 -15.34 -20.81
N GLU A 1025 -23.33 -14.87 -21.51
CA GLU A 1025 -22.22 -14.09 -20.95
C GLU A 1025 -22.56 -12.61 -20.68
N THR A 1026 -23.73 -12.14 -21.12
CA THR A 1026 -24.16 -10.75 -20.89
C THR A 1026 -24.27 -10.46 -19.40
N VAL A 1027 -23.66 -9.37 -18.96
CA VAL A 1027 -23.77 -8.89 -17.58
C VAL A 1027 -25.02 -8.01 -17.46
N TYR A 1028 -25.80 -8.24 -16.41
CA TYR A 1028 -26.98 -7.48 -16.04
C TYR A 1028 -26.77 -6.83 -14.66
N CYS A 1029 -27.02 -5.53 -14.54
CA CYS A 1029 -26.68 -4.73 -13.37
C CYS A 1029 -27.92 -4.04 -12.79
N SER A 1030 -28.12 -4.10 -11.47
CA SER A 1030 -29.29 -3.52 -10.81
C SER A 1030 -29.26 -1.99 -10.73
N CYS A 1031 -28.08 -1.38 -10.89
CA CYS A 1031 -27.85 0.05 -10.77
C CYS A 1031 -26.97 0.57 -11.93
N GLY A 1032 -27.08 1.87 -12.22
CA GLY A 1032 -26.37 2.52 -13.33
C GLY A 1032 -24.98 3.05 -12.97
N SER A 1033 -24.46 3.97 -13.79
CA SER A 1033 -23.09 4.53 -13.71
C SER A 1033 -22.71 5.25 -12.40
N GLY A 1034 -23.66 5.45 -11.49
CA GLY A 1034 -23.39 5.96 -10.13
C GLY A 1034 -22.75 4.94 -9.19
N TRP A 1035 -22.79 3.64 -9.53
CA TRP A 1035 -22.10 2.59 -8.76
C TRP A 1035 -20.68 2.38 -9.31
N PRO A 1036 -19.62 2.44 -8.47
CA PRO A 1036 -18.23 2.31 -8.95
C PRO A 1036 -17.92 1.00 -9.69
N HIS A 1037 -18.74 -0.04 -9.51
CA HIS A 1037 -18.59 -1.35 -10.14
C HIS A 1037 -19.56 -1.59 -11.30
N TYR A 1038 -20.24 -0.55 -11.79
CA TYR A 1038 -21.17 -0.63 -12.90
C TYR A 1038 -20.52 -1.17 -14.19
N GLU A 1039 -21.11 -2.23 -14.75
CA GLU A 1039 -20.85 -2.69 -16.11
C GLU A 1039 -22.07 -3.46 -16.64
N GLY A 1040 -22.20 -3.59 -17.96
CA GLY A 1040 -23.26 -4.38 -18.59
C GLY A 1040 -24.60 -3.64 -18.73
N THR A 1041 -25.68 -4.41 -18.84
CA THR A 1041 -27.04 -3.93 -19.12
C THR A 1041 -27.78 -3.60 -17.82
N VAL A 1042 -28.21 -2.35 -17.65
CA VAL A 1042 -28.96 -1.92 -16.46
C VAL A 1042 -30.37 -2.52 -16.45
N PHE A 1043 -30.86 -2.86 -15.26
CA PHE A 1043 -32.25 -3.24 -15.03
C PHE A 1043 -33.19 -2.09 -15.45
N PRO A 1044 -34.26 -2.33 -16.24
CA PRO A 1044 -35.11 -1.26 -16.76
C PRO A 1044 -35.69 -0.31 -15.70
N ASP A 1045 -35.96 -0.82 -14.49
CA ASP A 1045 -36.52 -0.04 -13.38
C ASP A 1045 -35.80 -0.27 -12.03
N SER A 1046 -34.58 -0.83 -12.03
CA SER A 1046 -33.79 -1.26 -10.87
C SER A 1046 -34.37 -2.38 -9.99
N THR A 1047 -35.64 -2.76 -10.18
CA THR A 1047 -36.33 -3.77 -9.36
C THR A 1047 -36.29 -5.17 -9.98
N LYS A 1048 -36.14 -5.29 -11.30
CA LYS A 1048 -36.06 -6.58 -12.00
C LYS A 1048 -35.11 -6.53 -13.19
N SER A 1049 -34.42 -7.64 -13.45
CA SER A 1049 -33.64 -7.81 -14.68
C SER A 1049 -34.55 -7.81 -15.92
N PRO A 1050 -33.99 -7.55 -17.12
CA PRO A 1050 -34.64 -7.93 -18.37
C PRO A 1050 -34.98 -9.43 -18.39
N ALA A 1051 -35.87 -9.82 -19.31
CA ALA A 1051 -36.13 -11.22 -19.61
C ALA A 1051 -34.91 -11.84 -20.30
N ILE A 1052 -34.28 -12.84 -19.67
CA ILE A 1052 -33.06 -13.49 -20.15
C ILE A 1052 -33.42 -14.85 -20.72
N GLN A 1053 -33.16 -15.04 -22.02
CA GLN A 1053 -33.43 -16.30 -22.69
C GLN A 1053 -32.35 -17.34 -22.36
N VAL A 1054 -32.76 -18.50 -21.86
CA VAL A 1054 -31.88 -19.64 -21.54
C VAL A 1054 -32.44 -20.89 -22.23
N THR A 1055 -31.81 -21.28 -23.34
CA THR A 1055 -32.33 -22.34 -24.23
C THR A 1055 -31.54 -23.63 -24.07
N LEU A 1056 -32.23 -24.72 -23.75
CA LEU A 1056 -31.65 -26.07 -23.76
C LEU A 1056 -31.48 -26.54 -25.21
N PRO A 1057 -30.37 -27.24 -25.54
CA PRO A 1057 -30.11 -27.72 -26.89
C PRO A 1057 -31.04 -28.88 -27.24
N VAL A 1058 -32.18 -28.59 -27.87
CA VAL A 1058 -33.14 -29.63 -28.27
C VAL A 1058 -32.74 -30.25 -29.60
N LYS A 1059 -32.78 -31.58 -29.67
CA LYS A 1059 -32.61 -32.32 -30.93
C LYS A 1059 -33.84 -32.04 -31.80
N LYS A 1060 -33.65 -31.28 -32.89
CA LYS A 1060 -34.69 -31.02 -33.89
C LYS A 1060 -35.16 -32.30 -34.58
#